data_AF-A0A3P8KB76-F1
#
_entry.id   AF-A0A3P8KB76-F1
#
_cell.length_a   1.000
_cell.length_b   1.000
_cell.length_c   1.000
_cell.angle_alpha   90.00
_cell.angle_beta   90.00
_cell.angle_gamma   90.00
#
_symmetry.space_group_name_H-M   'P 1'
#
loop_
_entity.id
_entity.type
_entity.pdbx_description
1 polymer ?
#
loop_
_entity_poly.entity_id
_entity_poly.type
_entity_poly.pdbx_seq_one_letter_code
_entity_poly.pdbx_strand_id
1 'polypeptide(L)'
;MGGIVSVVSIGSLAAFSVDKSNYKKSLKDIENKIVKFNEYKEKLIAKQNGLNDKLSTIQLDDEIKFKLSSIIDVYNKQLDLNNQLSKKLETIIEKHKKYRVGHHFGNLTYLRAKKNRETKNLFDVNIPGAVNETKRILRLSQIELFEEKFDAIANLSIELVKHKDSNNQLINSLTDKEVKFNSLKNAINSYNEEKEKPAVKNDKELTKSYIISAINLFNADQKVWDEGILAKFNEKVTTNSISKNILNSNLVDKLDDFSNISLEKYDLAKNTIKQYFTTEGYIKELDKSITRSDVLDNLRIANDNIEIFNKDIETFNNSFVGSLRDKLTTKNILEKTKLLDFSSNKGEYENLLEQGKRLNYLISSNSTFALDKVHSLISESVDLINKDRILSEKLTLFINDELKNNVNGSKNSIDPVAKFLQLQDEWSQVVEFANSTSPKISELKGNEYISQRNSLIDSYYETKSNIIKLKDKSIETYNYGLDRVKAFKEAYNNKKHKLDNFKLFNFSFSKFNEQEALVNNLISKNIHSKINENKDLKDLFDDISSLNDLVAIDTNNLKVIKDTTQNNIDNNFTAGLKIKDAKIDGFKPLIELEDTIDIKKKIDSKNSLIQEENLEQWSSGNIDTVKSTFTTLFNSIDEINEQVSNLSSLREEYKEFINKVATNIDELKSIGTNGHNNLQKNAEAISKIITKAKLDYFDVNSKAQFVSKIEESAKQLKNNYMYSWVEVFKNYDKYYDEKEKVKNEFTTNYSHMDIKYVSEAAKKFSDQQERLIETLVNNVYNELDQQTIDWTKKPEKSKSDEFLNAEKTLLVCFVKNFYNILVNQFGYDVAYNVEVPKYSWDGNSFNFSRINILSNGDVSYKNKTKAMEDAKKYANNSLKPRQKFGTEASNNDELYHRYGFDNIYLIDKSNLNTNTEIKYKIYEKKYDSLIRGEYRRTSLYNSNNTISNDYFNLTEVSELNSNPVYVLNVFLKLLNYENELSHKVINLLIDNGTIIDKNKYDIIFSKFVMSLSKIVYCNTTIILNSFESNKIAKDNYEVGINQENIYKLGILKRAGWTRKFALSANHIWIINSQFNEIREDGYLWQRTRLLGGWERNNSFHEYEAFGFRNGSEHNHSLLDDLGFPIIWKTAHTFSNIYNRTDPNIYALFINKIEFNDEFNTLFSVKYLDWLEFNKIAEYKKEYGNRPDRSMNGGVEYEEFSKFYSTDWINRMGSYKPVSN
;
A
#
# COMPACT_ATOMS: atom_id res chain seq x y z
N MET A 1 -81.12 -42.85 104.74
CA MET A 1 -81.99 -41.74 104.31
C MET A 1 -82.48 -41.02 105.56
N GLY A 2 -82.14 -39.78 105.94
CA GLY A 2 -81.09 -38.83 105.57
C GLY A 2 -80.83 -37.90 106.78
N GLY A 3 -79.56 -37.48 106.98
CA GLY A 3 -79.13 -36.39 107.88
C GLY A 3 -79.07 -36.67 109.41
N ILE A 4 -78.05 -37.39 109.89
CA ILE A 4 -77.88 -37.67 111.34
C ILE A 4 -77.24 -36.48 112.09
N VAL A 5 -77.97 -36.05 113.12
CA VAL A 5 -77.64 -35.14 114.23
C VAL A 5 -76.53 -35.74 115.11
N SER A 6 -75.53 -34.95 115.53
CA SER A 6 -74.49 -35.38 116.47
C SER A 6 -74.34 -34.46 117.69
N VAL A 7 -74.69 -35.07 118.84
CA VAL A 7 -74.41 -34.82 120.27
C VAL A 7 -73.33 -33.77 120.62
N VAL A 8 -73.72 -32.75 121.40
CA VAL A 8 -72.80 -31.85 122.14
C VAL A 8 -72.38 -32.53 123.44
N SER A 9 -71.07 -32.75 123.65
CA SER A 9 -70.55 -33.34 124.90
C SER A 9 -70.61 -32.35 126.07
N ILE A 10 -70.76 -32.84 127.31
CA ILE A 10 -70.63 -32.01 128.54
C ILE A 10 -69.28 -31.28 128.57
N GLY A 11 -68.21 -31.89 128.05
CA GLY A 11 -66.90 -31.26 127.89
C GLY A 11 -66.91 -30.06 126.95
N SER A 12 -67.73 -30.08 125.89
CA SER A 12 -67.91 -28.96 124.95
C SER A 12 -68.69 -27.80 125.59
N LEU A 13 -69.69 -28.09 126.42
CA LEU A 13 -70.42 -27.09 127.21
C LEU A 13 -69.55 -26.48 128.32
N ALA A 14 -68.73 -27.30 128.99
CA ALA A 14 -67.75 -26.84 129.98
C ALA A 14 -66.66 -25.98 129.33
N ALA A 15 -66.11 -26.40 128.18
CA ALA A 15 -65.12 -25.63 127.42
C ALA A 15 -65.69 -24.30 126.90
N PHE A 16 -66.93 -24.30 126.39
CA PHE A 16 -67.63 -23.06 126.01
C PHE A 16 -67.83 -22.12 127.22
N SER A 17 -68.24 -22.66 128.37
CA SER A 17 -68.41 -21.89 129.60
C SER A 17 -67.09 -21.30 130.09
N VAL A 18 -66.01 -22.07 130.05
CA VAL A 18 -64.64 -21.64 130.41
C VAL A 18 -64.12 -20.58 129.44
N ASP A 19 -64.27 -20.77 128.12
CA ASP A 19 -63.83 -19.81 127.10
C ASP A 19 -64.64 -18.49 127.18
N LYS A 20 -65.96 -18.57 127.40
CA LYS A 20 -66.83 -17.41 127.65
C LYS A 20 -66.50 -16.71 128.97
N SER A 21 -66.12 -17.45 130.00
CA SER A 21 -65.62 -16.91 131.27
C SER A 21 -64.28 -16.20 131.08
N ASN A 22 -63.34 -16.79 130.33
CA ASN A 22 -62.06 -16.18 129.98
C ASN A 22 -62.24 -14.89 129.17
N TYR A 23 -63.14 -14.88 128.19
CA TYR A 23 -63.53 -13.66 127.48
C TYR A 23 -64.03 -12.57 128.44
N LYS A 24 -65.00 -12.89 129.30
CA LYS A 24 -65.54 -11.93 130.29
C LYS A 24 -64.46 -11.42 131.26
N LYS A 25 -63.58 -12.31 131.74
CA LYS A 25 -62.48 -11.96 132.65
C LYS A 25 -61.48 -11.03 131.97
N SER A 26 -61.06 -11.35 130.75
CA SER A 26 -60.15 -10.50 129.99
C SER A 26 -60.80 -9.19 129.56
N LEU A 27 -62.10 -9.17 129.26
CA LEU A 27 -62.83 -7.95 128.91
C LEU A 27 -62.79 -6.99 130.10
N LYS A 28 -63.12 -7.50 131.29
CA LYS A 28 -63.05 -6.75 132.54
C LYS A 28 -61.62 -6.28 132.87
N ASP A 29 -60.61 -7.09 132.58
CA ASP A 29 -59.19 -6.69 132.74
C ASP A 29 -58.80 -5.54 131.79
N ILE A 30 -59.27 -5.57 130.54
CA ILE A 30 -59.04 -4.48 129.58
C ILE A 30 -59.77 -3.21 130.02
N GLU A 31 -61.04 -3.31 130.42
CA GLU A 31 -61.82 -2.19 130.96
C GLU A 31 -61.11 -1.57 132.19
N ASN A 32 -60.62 -2.39 133.12
CA ASN A 32 -59.85 -1.93 134.27
C ASN A 32 -58.53 -1.24 133.87
N LYS A 33 -57.86 -1.70 132.80
CA LYS A 33 -56.64 -1.05 132.28
C LYS A 33 -56.94 0.32 131.68
N ILE A 34 -58.06 0.47 130.97
CA ILE A 34 -58.53 1.77 130.47
C ILE A 34 -58.79 2.72 131.64
N VAL A 35 -59.50 2.26 132.68
CA VAL A 35 -59.72 3.05 133.91
C VAL A 35 -58.40 3.49 134.54
N LYS A 36 -57.43 2.57 134.69
CA LYS A 36 -56.09 2.91 135.21
C LYS A 36 -55.32 3.90 134.33
N PHE A 37 -55.41 3.81 133.00
CA PHE A 37 -54.80 4.79 132.12
C PHE A 37 -55.43 6.18 132.29
N ASN A 38 -56.74 6.25 132.51
CA ASN A 38 -57.41 7.52 132.83
C ASN A 38 -56.97 8.07 134.19
N GLU A 39 -56.86 7.24 135.23
CA GLU A 39 -56.30 7.65 136.52
C GLU A 39 -54.85 8.16 136.39
N TYR A 40 -54.04 7.47 135.59
CA TYR A 40 -52.67 7.90 135.32
C TYR A 40 -52.63 9.21 134.56
N LYS A 41 -53.53 9.40 133.60
CA LYS A 41 -53.66 10.65 132.84
C LYS A 41 -53.95 11.81 133.77
N GLU A 42 -54.92 11.68 134.67
CA GLU A 42 -55.22 12.74 135.65
C GLU A 42 -54.03 13.06 136.55
N LYS A 43 -53.32 12.02 137.03
CA LYS A 43 -52.10 12.20 137.86
C LYS A 43 -50.96 12.86 137.09
N LEU A 44 -50.77 12.51 135.81
CA LEU A 44 -49.75 13.11 134.95
C LEU A 44 -50.08 14.58 134.65
N ILE A 45 -51.36 14.90 134.35
CA ILE A 45 -51.83 16.27 134.16
C ILE A 45 -51.64 17.08 135.44
N ALA A 46 -51.95 16.52 136.62
CA ALA A 46 -51.74 17.19 137.89
C ALA A 46 -50.25 17.52 138.14
N LYS A 47 -49.33 16.57 137.87
CA LYS A 47 -47.88 16.82 137.96
C LYS A 47 -47.37 17.83 136.93
N GLN A 48 -47.90 17.78 135.71
CA GLN A 48 -47.59 18.71 134.64
C GLN A 48 -48.05 20.13 134.98
N ASN A 49 -49.30 20.30 135.43
CA ASN A 49 -49.83 21.59 135.87
C ASN A 49 -49.05 22.12 137.07
N GLY A 50 -48.75 21.28 138.06
CA GLY A 50 -47.90 21.69 139.18
C GLY A 50 -46.48 22.10 138.77
N LEU A 51 -45.97 21.60 137.64
CA LEU A 51 -44.68 22.04 137.10
C LEU A 51 -44.84 23.38 136.37
N ASN A 52 -45.88 23.51 135.56
CA ASN A 52 -46.23 24.76 134.86
C ASN A 52 -46.47 25.91 135.85
N ASP A 53 -47.18 25.66 136.94
CA ASP A 53 -47.47 26.64 137.99
C ASP A 53 -46.16 27.10 138.64
N LYS A 54 -45.29 26.17 139.06
CA LYS A 54 -43.96 26.51 139.58
C LYS A 54 -43.12 27.30 138.57
N LEU A 55 -43.08 26.87 137.31
CA LEU A 55 -42.35 27.57 136.26
C LEU A 55 -42.93 28.97 135.97
N SER A 56 -44.25 29.17 136.12
CA SER A 56 -44.90 30.47 135.93
C SER A 56 -44.63 31.46 137.07
N THR A 57 -44.41 30.95 138.29
CA THR A 57 -44.00 31.79 139.44
C THR A 57 -42.55 32.26 139.36
N ILE A 58 -41.74 31.62 138.52
CA ILE A 58 -40.36 32.00 138.27
C ILE A 58 -40.32 32.92 137.05
N GLN A 59 -39.85 34.17 137.21
CA GLN A 59 -39.62 35.06 136.08
C GLN A 59 -38.46 34.53 135.22
N LEU A 60 -38.79 33.84 134.13
CA LEU A 60 -37.86 33.29 133.13
C LEU A 60 -38.06 33.98 131.79
N ASP A 61 -36.97 34.12 131.04
CA ASP A 61 -37.00 34.62 129.66
C ASP A 61 -37.70 33.61 128.73
N ASP A 62 -38.32 34.10 127.65
CA ASP A 62 -39.14 33.26 126.78
C ASP A 62 -38.32 32.18 126.03
N GLU A 63 -37.05 32.45 125.75
CA GLU A 63 -36.12 31.46 125.18
C GLU A 63 -35.87 30.29 126.15
N ILE A 64 -35.74 30.61 127.45
CA ILE A 64 -35.55 29.64 128.52
C ILE A 64 -36.83 28.81 128.69
N LYS A 65 -38.01 29.45 128.66
CA LYS A 65 -39.31 28.75 128.69
C LYS A 65 -39.47 27.81 127.49
N PHE A 66 -39.09 28.23 126.29
CA PHE A 66 -39.15 27.39 125.10
C PHE A 66 -38.27 26.14 125.23
N LYS A 67 -37.03 26.27 125.72
CA LYS A 67 -36.12 25.13 125.90
C LYS A 67 -36.56 24.21 127.05
N LEU A 68 -37.17 24.76 128.11
CA LEU A 68 -37.78 24.00 129.21
C LEU A 68 -39.06 23.26 128.83
N SER A 69 -39.76 23.69 127.77
CA SER A 69 -40.94 23.00 127.24
C SER A 69 -40.64 21.54 126.89
N SER A 70 -39.37 21.20 126.62
CA SER A 70 -38.90 19.84 126.35
C SER A 70 -38.91 18.90 127.58
N ILE A 71 -39.05 19.42 128.80
CA ILE A 71 -39.30 18.64 130.02
C ILE A 71 -40.81 18.45 130.22
N ILE A 72 -41.60 19.49 129.94
CA ILE A 72 -43.07 19.41 129.86
C ILE A 72 -43.49 18.39 128.79
N ASP A 73 -42.73 18.30 127.70
CA ASP A 73 -42.95 17.36 126.60
C ASP A 73 -42.85 15.89 127.02
N VAL A 74 -42.08 15.56 128.08
CA VAL A 74 -42.04 14.19 128.65
C VAL A 74 -43.43 13.78 129.15
N TYR A 75 -44.13 14.71 129.82
CA TYR A 75 -45.51 14.49 130.25
C TYR A 75 -46.45 14.41 129.04
N ASN A 76 -46.32 15.31 128.07
CA ASN A 76 -47.17 15.30 126.87
C ASN A 76 -47.02 14.02 126.06
N LYS A 77 -45.79 13.55 125.81
CA LYS A 77 -45.51 12.29 125.11
C LYS A 77 -46.10 11.10 125.84
N GLN A 78 -45.94 11.02 127.16
CA GLN A 78 -46.50 9.92 127.93
C GLN A 78 -48.03 9.98 128.00
N LEU A 79 -48.62 11.18 128.09
CA LEU A 79 -50.06 11.41 128.03
C LEU A 79 -50.63 10.97 126.68
N ASP A 80 -49.97 11.34 125.58
CA ASP A 80 -50.38 10.93 124.24
C ASP A 80 -50.26 9.42 124.06
N LEU A 81 -49.15 8.82 124.48
CA LEU A 81 -48.97 7.36 124.46
C LEU A 81 -50.07 6.64 125.26
N ASN A 82 -50.38 7.12 126.46
CA ASN A 82 -51.46 6.56 127.29
C ASN A 82 -52.83 6.71 126.60
N ASN A 83 -53.11 7.85 125.97
CA ASN A 83 -54.34 8.07 125.19
C ASN A 83 -54.42 7.12 123.97
N GLN A 84 -53.33 6.98 123.22
CA GLN A 84 -53.27 6.09 122.06
C GLN A 84 -53.49 4.63 122.47
N LEU A 85 -52.85 4.18 123.55
CA LEU A 85 -53.01 2.82 124.06
C LEU A 85 -54.43 2.58 124.59
N SER A 86 -55.04 3.55 125.28
CA SER A 86 -56.44 3.47 125.70
C SER A 86 -57.38 3.31 124.51
N LYS A 87 -57.25 4.15 123.47
CA LYS A 87 -58.03 4.03 122.22
C LYS A 87 -57.82 2.70 121.50
N LYS A 88 -56.59 2.17 121.50
CA LYS A 88 -56.29 0.83 120.95
C LYS A 88 -57.00 -0.27 121.72
N LEU A 89 -57.05 -0.18 123.05
CA LEU A 89 -57.81 -1.11 123.90
C LEU A 89 -59.32 -1.03 123.65
N GLU A 90 -59.88 0.18 123.52
CA GLU A 90 -61.29 0.40 123.16
C GLU A 90 -61.62 -0.21 121.78
N THR A 91 -60.73 -0.04 120.81
CA THR A 91 -60.87 -0.62 119.47
C THR A 91 -60.87 -2.15 119.52
N ILE A 92 -60.05 -2.75 120.39
CA ILE A 92 -60.02 -4.20 120.60
C ILE A 92 -61.32 -4.70 121.26
N ILE A 93 -61.85 -3.96 122.23
CA ILE A 93 -63.17 -4.27 122.83
C ILE A 93 -64.24 -4.26 121.74
N GLU A 94 -64.31 -3.20 120.93
CA GLU A 94 -65.34 -3.07 119.90
C GLU A 94 -65.20 -4.16 118.82
N LYS A 95 -63.98 -4.46 118.37
CA LYS A 95 -63.68 -5.56 117.43
C LYS A 95 -64.16 -6.93 117.93
N HIS A 96 -64.16 -7.13 119.25
CA HIS A 96 -64.53 -8.38 119.90
C HIS A 96 -65.82 -8.26 120.73
N LYS A 97 -66.66 -7.25 120.47
CA LYS A 97 -67.91 -6.98 121.20
C LYS A 97 -68.90 -8.13 121.12
N LYS A 98 -68.91 -8.86 120.00
CA LYS A 98 -69.64 -10.12 119.84
C LYS A 98 -68.72 -11.29 120.21
N TYR A 99 -69.03 -11.98 121.30
CA TYR A 99 -68.31 -13.18 121.73
C TYR A 99 -68.36 -14.27 120.64
N ARG A 100 -67.19 -14.79 120.26
CA ARG A 100 -67.02 -15.94 119.35
C ARG A 100 -66.06 -16.93 120.01
N VAL A 101 -66.49 -18.18 120.11
CA VAL A 101 -65.71 -19.26 120.76
C VAL A 101 -64.31 -19.34 120.17
N GLY A 102 -63.29 -19.26 121.03
CA GLY A 102 -61.87 -19.36 120.63
C GLY A 102 -61.31 -18.20 119.80
N HIS A 103 -62.11 -17.17 119.48
CA HIS A 103 -61.72 -16.05 118.59
C HIS A 103 -61.83 -14.69 119.27
N HIS A 104 -61.21 -14.56 120.44
CA HIS A 104 -61.19 -13.33 121.22
C HIS A 104 -59.88 -13.15 121.99
N PHE A 105 -59.62 -11.93 122.48
CA PHE A 105 -58.40 -11.58 123.21
C PHE A 105 -58.18 -12.39 124.51
N GLY A 106 -59.23 -12.96 125.10
CA GLY A 106 -59.10 -13.88 126.25
C GLY A 106 -58.62 -15.30 125.93
N ASN A 107 -58.37 -15.64 124.65
CA ASN A 107 -57.88 -16.96 124.24
C ASN A 107 -56.39 -16.87 123.82
N LEU A 108 -55.51 -17.59 124.53
CA LEU A 108 -54.06 -17.53 124.31
C LEU A 108 -53.64 -18.06 122.93
N THR A 109 -54.32 -19.08 122.42
CA THR A 109 -54.04 -19.63 121.08
C THR A 109 -54.39 -18.62 119.99
N TYR A 110 -55.51 -17.90 120.17
CA TYR A 110 -55.89 -16.80 119.30
C TYR A 110 -54.84 -15.69 119.28
N LEU A 111 -54.32 -15.26 120.44
CA LEU A 111 -53.28 -14.22 120.52
C LEU A 111 -51.92 -14.67 119.95
N ARG A 112 -51.59 -15.96 120.01
CA ARG A 112 -50.32 -16.50 119.48
C ARG A 112 -50.27 -16.58 117.94
N ALA A 113 -51.41 -16.48 117.25
CA ALA A 113 -51.43 -16.52 115.78
C ALA A 113 -50.70 -15.32 115.16
N LYS A 114 -49.89 -15.54 114.11
CA LYS A 114 -49.08 -14.50 113.43
C LYS A 114 -49.90 -13.25 113.04
N LYS A 115 -51.15 -13.45 112.60
CA LYS A 115 -52.09 -12.38 112.24
C LYS A 115 -52.53 -11.47 113.40
N ASN A 116 -52.35 -11.92 114.65
CA ASN A 116 -52.72 -11.20 115.86
C ASN A 116 -51.48 -10.73 116.65
N ARG A 117 -50.29 -10.79 116.04
CA ARG A 117 -49.01 -10.42 116.67
C ARG A 117 -49.02 -8.99 117.22
N GLU A 118 -49.68 -8.06 116.55
CA GLU A 118 -49.82 -6.67 117.03
C GLU A 118 -50.65 -6.58 118.31
N THR A 119 -51.80 -7.25 118.35
CA THR A 119 -52.63 -7.32 119.55
C THR A 119 -51.89 -7.99 120.70
N LYS A 120 -51.09 -9.03 120.41
CA LYS A 120 -50.24 -9.68 121.40
C LYS A 120 -49.14 -8.73 121.91
N ASN A 121 -48.37 -8.10 121.02
CA ASN A 121 -47.33 -7.14 121.39
C ASN A 121 -47.91 -5.97 122.21
N LEU A 122 -49.12 -5.52 121.87
CA LEU A 122 -49.82 -4.48 122.62
C LEU A 122 -49.98 -4.87 124.10
N PHE A 123 -50.43 -6.10 124.37
CA PHE A 123 -50.63 -6.62 125.74
C PHE A 123 -49.33 -7.00 126.46
N ASP A 124 -48.39 -7.62 125.75
CA ASP A 124 -47.18 -8.20 126.34
C ASP A 124 -46.04 -7.18 126.51
N VAL A 125 -45.98 -6.16 125.65
CA VAL A 125 -44.85 -5.21 125.58
C VAL A 125 -45.30 -3.78 125.77
N ASN A 126 -46.20 -3.28 124.92
CA ASN A 126 -46.51 -1.84 124.89
C ASN A 126 -47.23 -1.36 126.15
N ILE A 127 -48.25 -2.10 126.61
CA ILE A 127 -48.99 -1.72 127.82
C ILE A 127 -48.10 -1.83 129.08
N PRO A 128 -47.40 -2.96 129.34
CA PRO A 128 -46.48 -3.04 130.47
C PRO A 128 -45.39 -1.97 130.44
N GLY A 129 -44.80 -1.70 129.27
CA GLY A 129 -43.79 -0.66 129.07
C GLY A 129 -44.32 0.73 129.39
N ALA A 130 -45.46 1.12 128.81
CA ALA A 130 -46.08 2.42 129.07
C ALA A 130 -46.53 2.58 130.53
N VAL A 131 -47.02 1.51 131.17
CA VAL A 131 -47.38 1.52 132.60
C VAL A 131 -46.13 1.70 133.46
N ASN A 132 -45.02 1.01 133.15
CA ASN A 132 -43.78 1.17 133.89
C ASN A 132 -43.21 2.58 133.74
N GLU A 133 -43.21 3.12 132.52
CA GLU A 133 -42.73 4.48 132.25
C GLU A 133 -43.63 5.54 132.91
N THR A 134 -44.94 5.38 132.81
CA THR A 134 -45.90 6.23 133.52
C THR A 134 -45.68 6.18 135.04
N LYS A 135 -45.49 4.98 135.61
CA LYS A 135 -45.18 4.84 137.04
C LYS A 135 -43.84 5.47 137.41
N ARG A 136 -42.83 5.40 136.53
CA ARG A 136 -41.53 6.04 136.72
C ARG A 136 -41.69 7.55 136.80
N ILE A 137 -42.31 8.17 135.79
CA ILE A 137 -42.59 9.60 135.74
C ILE A 137 -43.44 10.04 136.95
N LEU A 138 -44.46 9.26 137.31
CA LEU A 138 -45.30 9.55 138.47
C LEU A 138 -44.59 9.37 139.82
N ARG A 139 -43.52 8.58 139.92
CA ARG A 139 -42.72 8.45 141.16
C ARG A 139 -41.71 9.57 141.30
N LEU A 140 -41.09 9.99 140.21
CA LEU A 140 -40.11 11.07 140.22
C LEU A 140 -40.77 12.40 140.57
N SER A 141 -40.16 13.14 141.49
CA SER A 141 -40.44 14.55 141.67
C SER A 141 -40.09 15.34 140.40
N GLN A 142 -40.63 16.56 140.30
CA GLN A 142 -40.34 17.45 139.18
C GLN A 142 -38.85 17.78 139.07
N ILE A 143 -38.14 17.85 140.19
CA ILE A 143 -36.70 18.12 140.23
C ILE A 143 -35.88 16.90 139.80
N GLU A 144 -36.26 15.68 140.19
CA GLU A 144 -35.54 14.47 139.77
C GLU A 144 -35.66 14.22 138.26
N LEU A 145 -36.80 14.54 137.65
CA LEU A 145 -36.96 14.47 136.19
C LEU A 145 -36.12 15.54 135.46
N PHE A 146 -35.96 16.71 136.09
CA PHE A 146 -35.11 17.79 135.59
C PHE A 146 -33.62 17.39 135.70
N GLU A 147 -33.20 16.85 136.84
CA GLU A 147 -31.87 16.30 137.09
C GLU A 147 -31.53 15.20 136.07
N GLU A 148 -32.38 14.21 135.86
CA GLU A 148 -32.12 13.10 134.93
C GLU A 148 -31.75 13.59 133.51
N LYS A 149 -32.43 14.62 133.02
CA LYS A 149 -32.19 15.17 131.68
C LYS A 149 -30.88 15.95 131.59
N PHE A 150 -30.66 16.86 132.54
CA PHE A 150 -29.49 17.75 132.49
C PHE A 150 -28.22 17.10 133.03
N ASP A 151 -28.30 16.09 133.90
CA ASP A 151 -27.18 15.25 134.30
C ASP A 151 -26.64 14.44 133.12
N ALA A 152 -27.52 13.94 132.24
CA ALA A 152 -27.09 13.25 131.03
C ALA A 152 -26.29 14.20 130.10
N ILE A 153 -26.76 15.44 129.94
CA ILE A 153 -26.04 16.47 129.18
C ILE A 153 -24.72 16.79 129.88
N ALA A 154 -24.71 17.02 131.19
CA ALA A 154 -23.51 17.31 131.97
C ALA A 154 -22.45 16.21 131.81
N ASN A 155 -22.85 14.94 131.87
CA ASN A 155 -21.94 13.80 131.69
C ASN A 155 -21.32 13.78 130.28
N LEU A 156 -22.12 13.99 129.23
CA LEU A 156 -21.63 14.09 127.86
C LEU A 156 -20.73 15.32 127.66
N SER A 157 -21.06 16.46 128.29
CA SER A 157 -20.24 17.66 128.26
C SER A 157 -18.91 17.47 128.98
N ILE A 158 -18.89 16.77 130.12
CA ILE A 158 -17.68 16.39 130.85
C ILE A 158 -16.80 15.49 129.99
N GLU A 159 -17.40 14.48 129.34
CA GLU A 159 -16.70 13.61 128.40
C GLU A 159 -16.06 14.44 127.28
N LEU A 160 -16.82 15.35 126.68
CA LEU A 160 -16.34 16.22 125.62
C LEU A 160 -15.17 17.11 126.08
N VAL A 161 -15.26 17.71 127.27
CA VAL A 161 -14.18 18.51 127.86
C VAL A 161 -12.90 17.69 128.06
N LYS A 162 -12.98 16.39 128.40
CA LYS A 162 -11.80 15.51 128.48
C LYS A 162 -11.10 15.35 127.12
N HIS A 163 -11.85 15.48 126.03
CA HIS A 163 -11.29 15.42 124.68
C HIS A 163 -10.79 16.76 124.15
N LYS A 164 -10.89 17.86 124.91
CA LYS A 164 -10.42 19.18 124.49
C LYS A 164 -9.00 19.13 123.95
N ASP A 165 -8.08 18.50 124.67
CA ASP A 165 -6.66 18.44 124.31
C ASP A 165 -6.30 17.16 123.54
N SER A 166 -7.30 16.39 123.10
CA SER A 166 -7.06 15.21 122.26
C SER A 166 -6.54 15.61 120.88
N ASN A 167 -5.70 14.77 120.28
CA ASN A 167 -5.24 14.94 118.91
C ASN A 167 -6.32 14.50 117.89
N ASN A 168 -7.55 15.00 118.05
CA ASN A 168 -8.65 14.77 117.12
C ASN A 168 -8.82 15.99 116.21
N GLN A 169 -8.80 15.75 114.89
CA GLN A 169 -8.85 16.80 113.89
C GLN A 169 -10.16 17.62 113.93
N LEU A 170 -11.31 16.99 114.24
CA LEU A 170 -12.59 17.70 114.34
C LEU A 170 -12.61 18.68 115.52
N ILE A 171 -12.06 18.25 116.66
CA ILE A 171 -11.92 19.11 117.85
C ILE A 171 -10.94 20.24 117.62
N ASN A 172 -9.80 19.95 116.97
CA ASN A 172 -8.79 20.96 116.65
C ASN A 172 -9.26 21.98 115.59
N SER A 173 -10.22 21.59 114.74
CA SER A 173 -10.80 22.47 113.74
C SER A 173 -11.84 23.46 114.29
N LEU A 174 -12.17 23.39 115.59
CA LEU A 174 -13.17 24.25 116.21
C LEU A 174 -12.67 25.70 116.33
N THR A 175 -13.35 26.64 115.67
CA THR A 175 -13.10 28.08 115.84
C THR A 175 -13.39 28.51 117.28
N ASP A 176 -12.48 29.31 117.85
CA ASP A 176 -12.52 29.76 119.25
C ASP A 176 -12.60 28.61 120.26
N LYS A 177 -11.94 27.48 119.95
CA LYS A 177 -11.89 26.26 120.77
C LYS A 177 -11.74 26.56 122.25
N GLU A 178 -10.74 27.35 122.62
CA GLU A 178 -10.48 27.71 124.02
C GLU A 178 -11.67 28.41 124.67
N VAL A 179 -12.25 29.42 124.01
CA VAL A 179 -13.39 30.18 124.54
C VAL A 179 -14.62 29.28 124.70
N LYS A 180 -14.93 28.45 123.71
CA LYS A 180 -16.10 27.59 123.72
C LYS A 180 -15.99 26.47 124.77
N PHE A 181 -14.83 25.81 124.87
CA PHE A 181 -14.60 24.79 125.90
C PHE A 181 -14.52 25.36 127.31
N ASN A 182 -13.94 26.56 127.49
CA ASN A 182 -13.95 27.25 128.79
C ASN A 182 -15.38 27.67 129.19
N SER A 183 -16.19 28.14 128.24
CA SER A 183 -17.61 28.44 128.46
C SER A 183 -18.39 27.20 128.87
N LEU A 184 -18.14 26.06 128.20
CA LEU A 184 -18.74 24.77 128.55
C LEU A 184 -18.32 24.30 129.95
N LYS A 185 -17.02 24.38 130.27
CA LYS A 185 -16.50 24.02 131.61
C LYS A 185 -17.11 24.90 132.71
N ASN A 186 -17.22 26.20 132.48
CA ASN A 186 -17.87 27.13 133.41
C ASN A 186 -19.35 26.78 133.58
N ALA A 187 -20.07 26.47 132.50
CA ALA A 187 -21.48 26.08 132.57
C ALA A 187 -21.70 24.75 133.32
N ILE A 188 -20.81 23.75 133.13
CA ILE A 188 -20.81 22.50 133.92
C ILE A 188 -20.63 22.79 135.40
N ASN A 189 -19.61 23.60 135.75
CA ASN A 189 -19.33 23.94 137.15
C ASN A 189 -20.50 24.69 137.79
N SER A 190 -21.04 25.72 137.13
CA SER A 190 -22.19 26.47 137.63
C SER A 190 -23.43 25.59 137.81
N TYR A 191 -23.69 24.63 136.91
CA TYR A 191 -24.79 23.67 137.06
C TYR A 191 -24.61 22.77 138.30
N ASN A 192 -23.41 22.22 138.48
CA ASN A 192 -23.10 21.36 139.62
C ASN A 192 -23.11 22.13 140.96
N GLU A 193 -22.61 23.36 140.98
CA GLU A 193 -22.63 24.23 142.17
C GLU A 193 -24.06 24.58 142.60
N GLU A 194 -24.92 24.97 141.65
CA GLU A 194 -26.33 25.23 141.94
C GLU A 194 -27.07 23.96 142.39
N LYS A 195 -26.72 22.79 141.85
CA LYS A 195 -27.28 21.49 142.25
C LYS A 195 -26.99 21.15 143.71
N GLU A 196 -25.80 21.50 144.20
CA GLU A 196 -25.36 21.19 145.56
C GLU A 196 -25.92 22.15 146.62
N LYS A 197 -26.59 23.25 146.23
CA LYS A 197 -27.18 24.20 147.18
C LYS A 197 -28.29 23.54 148.01
N PRO A 198 -28.44 23.89 149.30
CA PRO A 198 -29.43 23.27 150.19
C PRO A 198 -30.86 23.25 149.63
N ALA A 199 -31.30 24.36 149.01
CA ALA A 199 -32.63 24.47 148.40
C ALA A 199 -32.89 23.42 147.29
N VAL A 200 -31.84 23.03 146.55
CA VAL A 200 -31.94 22.07 145.45
C VAL A 200 -31.68 20.64 145.96
N LYS A 201 -30.61 20.45 146.73
CA LYS A 201 -30.16 19.13 147.21
C LYS A 201 -31.03 18.56 148.34
N ASN A 202 -31.34 19.38 149.35
CA ASN A 202 -32.04 18.97 150.56
C ASN A 202 -33.55 19.25 150.45
N ASP A 203 -33.93 20.45 150.02
CA ASP A 203 -35.33 20.89 149.98
C ASP A 203 -36.03 20.50 148.68
N LYS A 204 -35.27 19.97 147.70
CA LYS A 204 -35.78 19.44 146.41
C LYS A 204 -36.62 20.48 145.64
N GLU A 205 -36.19 21.73 145.66
CA GLU A 205 -36.83 22.85 144.97
C GLU A 205 -36.18 23.20 143.63
N LEU A 206 -37.01 23.47 142.63
CA LEU A 206 -36.58 24.01 141.33
C LEU A 206 -36.40 25.52 141.44
N THR A 207 -35.19 25.96 141.76
CA THR A 207 -34.87 27.39 141.88
C THR A 207 -34.61 28.04 140.53
N LYS A 208 -34.82 29.36 140.44
CA LYS A 208 -34.53 30.16 139.23
C LYS A 208 -33.07 29.99 138.77
N SER A 209 -32.12 30.07 139.70
CA SER A 209 -30.68 29.98 139.40
C SER A 209 -30.30 28.59 138.89
N TYR A 210 -30.84 27.53 139.49
CA TYR A 210 -30.57 26.16 139.04
C TYR A 210 -31.10 25.90 137.62
N ILE A 211 -32.32 26.36 137.32
CA ILE A 211 -32.89 26.26 135.97
C ILE A 211 -32.04 27.00 134.93
N ILE A 212 -31.64 28.24 135.22
CA ILE A 212 -30.80 29.04 134.32
C ILE A 212 -29.45 28.36 134.07
N SER A 213 -28.81 27.84 135.12
CA SER A 213 -27.52 27.15 134.99
C SER A 213 -27.59 25.90 134.10
N ALA A 214 -28.66 25.12 134.18
CA ALA A 214 -28.86 23.92 133.37
C ALA A 214 -29.11 24.24 131.88
N ILE A 215 -29.88 25.29 131.60
CA ILE A 215 -30.10 25.74 130.22
C ILE A 215 -28.83 26.35 129.62
N ASN A 216 -28.04 27.07 130.42
CA ASN A 216 -26.74 27.56 130.01
C ASN A 216 -25.78 26.40 129.68
N LEU A 217 -25.79 25.32 130.46
CA LEU A 217 -25.04 24.10 130.15
C LEU A 217 -25.48 23.49 128.82
N PHE A 218 -26.79 23.29 128.60
CA PHE A 218 -27.31 22.77 127.34
C PHE A 218 -26.92 23.63 126.13
N ASN A 219 -27.03 24.95 126.25
CA ASN A 219 -26.64 25.88 125.19
C ASN A 219 -25.14 25.86 124.92
N ALA A 220 -24.31 25.82 125.97
CA ALA A 220 -22.87 25.73 125.82
C ALA A 220 -22.45 24.40 125.17
N ASP A 221 -23.14 23.31 125.51
CA ASP A 221 -22.90 21.98 124.95
C ASP A 221 -23.25 21.93 123.46
N GLN A 222 -24.45 22.40 123.09
CA GLN A 222 -24.89 22.48 121.69
C GLN A 222 -23.95 23.34 120.84
N LYS A 223 -23.46 24.45 121.38
CA LYS A 223 -22.49 25.33 120.71
C LYS A 223 -21.13 24.68 120.42
N VAL A 224 -20.69 23.77 121.29
CA VAL A 224 -19.42 23.04 121.12
C VAL A 224 -19.61 21.81 120.23
N TRP A 225 -20.67 21.03 120.47
CA TRP A 225 -20.88 19.74 119.82
C TRP A 225 -21.57 19.87 118.46
N ASP A 226 -22.83 20.30 118.44
CA ASP A 226 -23.67 20.34 117.23
C ASP A 226 -23.26 21.46 116.26
N GLU A 227 -23.03 22.66 116.79
CA GLU A 227 -22.69 23.88 116.04
C GLU A 227 -21.18 24.10 115.90
N GLY A 228 -20.38 23.25 116.56
CA GLY A 228 -18.93 23.31 116.54
C GLY A 228 -18.31 22.10 115.85
N ILE A 229 -18.08 21.05 116.62
CA ILE A 229 -17.35 19.84 116.20
C ILE A 229 -18.04 19.11 115.05
N LEU A 230 -19.37 18.98 115.12
CA LEU A 230 -20.17 18.32 114.09
C LEU A 230 -20.75 19.29 113.05
N ALA A 231 -20.42 20.58 113.11
CA ALA A 231 -21.02 21.62 112.28
C ALA A 231 -20.98 21.31 110.77
N LYS A 232 -19.83 20.83 110.28
CA LYS A 232 -19.63 20.50 108.87
C LYS A 232 -20.44 19.28 108.40
N PHE A 233 -20.83 18.41 109.33
CA PHE A 233 -21.65 17.23 109.07
C PHE A 233 -23.14 17.47 109.33
N ASN A 234 -23.52 18.62 109.89
CA ASN A 234 -24.88 18.89 110.32
C ASN A 234 -25.56 19.91 109.41
N GLU A 235 -26.55 19.47 108.64
CA GLU A 235 -27.31 20.30 107.70
C GLU A 235 -28.09 21.44 108.38
N LYS A 236 -28.35 21.35 109.70
CA LYS A 236 -28.93 22.46 110.48
C LYS A 236 -27.99 23.66 110.60
N VAL A 237 -26.68 23.44 110.45
CA VAL A 237 -25.63 24.43 110.70
C VAL A 237 -24.94 24.81 109.40
N THR A 238 -24.63 23.83 108.55
CA THR A 238 -23.95 24.03 107.27
C THR A 238 -24.82 23.50 106.13
N THR A 239 -25.13 24.36 105.15
CA THR A 239 -25.82 23.93 103.92
C THR A 239 -24.93 22.99 103.10
N ASN A 240 -25.47 21.87 102.60
CA ASN A 240 -24.72 20.82 101.90
C ASN A 240 -23.61 20.20 102.75
N SER A 241 -23.99 19.76 103.95
CA SER A 241 -23.13 19.05 104.88
C SER A 241 -22.42 17.85 104.24
N ILE A 242 -21.24 17.53 104.77
CA ILE A 242 -20.42 16.39 104.34
C ILE A 242 -21.24 15.10 104.35
N SER A 243 -22.02 14.90 105.41
CA SER A 243 -22.86 13.72 105.60
C SER A 243 -23.91 13.58 104.49
N LYS A 244 -24.62 14.66 104.15
CA LYS A 244 -25.58 14.69 103.04
C LYS A 244 -24.91 14.40 101.71
N ASN A 245 -23.77 15.03 101.43
CA ASN A 245 -23.04 14.84 100.17
C ASN A 245 -22.59 13.40 99.97
N ILE A 246 -22.14 12.71 101.03
CA ILE A 246 -21.66 11.32 100.94
C ILE A 246 -22.82 10.33 100.92
N LEU A 247 -23.85 10.56 101.74
CA LEU A 247 -24.99 9.64 101.81
C LEU A 247 -25.84 9.64 100.54
N ASN A 248 -25.91 10.77 99.82
CA ASN A 248 -26.75 10.94 98.63
C ASN A 248 -25.98 11.06 97.29
N SER A 249 -24.65 10.86 97.25
CA SER A 249 -23.91 11.01 95.99
C SER A 249 -24.27 9.93 94.97
N ASN A 250 -24.80 10.33 93.82
CA ASN A 250 -24.94 9.50 92.62
C ASN A 250 -23.74 9.65 91.66
N LEU A 251 -22.82 10.59 91.94
CA LEU A 251 -21.66 10.84 91.10
C LEU A 251 -20.57 9.78 91.29
N VAL A 252 -20.54 9.13 92.44
CA VAL A 252 -19.57 8.07 92.74
C VAL A 252 -19.79 6.84 91.86
N ASP A 253 -21.05 6.48 91.61
CA ASP A 253 -21.41 5.38 90.72
C ASP A 253 -20.99 5.68 89.27
N LYS A 254 -21.16 6.95 88.83
CA LYS A 254 -20.68 7.39 87.51
C LYS A 254 -19.17 7.33 87.38
N LEU A 255 -18.45 7.65 88.45
CA LEU A 255 -16.99 7.56 88.46
C LEU A 255 -16.54 6.10 88.31
N ASP A 256 -17.17 5.16 89.01
CA ASP A 256 -16.94 3.72 88.83
C ASP A 256 -17.25 3.28 87.38
N ASP A 257 -18.40 3.73 86.84
CA ASP A 257 -18.81 3.42 85.47
C ASP A 257 -17.83 3.91 84.39
N PHE A 258 -17.12 5.00 84.61
CA PHE A 258 -16.15 5.51 83.64
C PHE A 258 -14.74 5.01 83.87
N SER A 259 -14.40 4.74 85.12
CA SER A 259 -13.07 4.33 85.55
C SER A 259 -13.05 2.83 85.85
N ASN A 260 -12.24 2.42 86.83
CA ASN A 260 -12.23 1.12 87.50
C ASN A 260 -11.78 1.33 88.96
N ILE A 261 -12.10 2.49 89.55
CA ILE A 261 -11.67 2.84 90.91
C ILE A 261 -12.58 2.11 91.91
N SER A 262 -11.98 1.35 92.84
CA SER A 262 -12.75 0.60 93.84
C SER A 262 -13.54 1.52 94.78
N LEU A 263 -14.84 1.26 94.91
CA LEU A 263 -15.72 1.99 95.83
C LEU A 263 -15.66 1.48 97.27
N GLU A 264 -14.93 0.40 97.55
CA GLU A 264 -14.91 -0.26 98.87
C GLU A 264 -14.62 0.73 100.02
N LYS A 265 -13.62 1.60 99.86
CA LYS A 265 -13.25 2.59 100.87
C LYS A 265 -14.29 3.70 101.03
N TYR A 266 -14.89 4.14 99.93
CA TYR A 266 -15.97 5.12 99.95
C TYR A 266 -17.21 4.57 100.68
N ASP A 267 -17.60 3.32 100.38
CA ASP A 267 -18.75 2.66 100.99
C ASP A 267 -18.55 2.40 102.50
N LEU A 268 -17.35 2.05 102.93
CA LEU A 268 -17.01 1.92 104.36
C LEU A 268 -17.21 3.25 105.09
N ALA A 269 -16.74 4.37 104.53
CA ALA A 269 -16.95 5.70 105.09
C ALA A 269 -18.44 6.10 105.09
N LYS A 270 -19.16 5.87 103.98
CA LYS A 270 -20.60 6.12 103.84
C LYS A 270 -21.42 5.38 104.90
N ASN A 271 -21.13 4.09 105.10
CA ASN A 271 -21.80 3.26 106.09
C ASN A 271 -21.52 3.73 107.53
N THR A 272 -20.31 4.22 107.80
CA THR A 272 -19.92 4.76 109.10
C THR A 272 -20.66 6.06 109.41
N ILE A 273 -20.70 7.00 108.46
CA ILE A 273 -21.42 8.28 108.59
C ILE A 273 -22.93 8.04 108.77
N LYS A 274 -23.50 7.06 108.08
CA LYS A 274 -24.94 6.72 108.16
C LYS A 274 -25.38 6.34 109.57
N GLN A 275 -24.49 5.90 110.46
CA GLN A 275 -24.84 5.56 111.84
C GLN A 275 -25.25 6.80 112.65
N TYR A 276 -24.62 7.95 112.40
CA TYR A 276 -24.76 9.15 113.22
C TYR A 276 -25.61 10.25 112.55
N PHE A 277 -25.74 10.22 111.23
CA PHE A 277 -26.45 11.23 110.46
C PHE A 277 -27.60 10.63 109.64
N THR A 278 -28.64 11.44 109.43
CA THR A 278 -29.73 11.15 108.48
C THR A 278 -29.26 11.38 107.04
N THR A 279 -29.99 10.85 106.05
CA THR A 279 -29.68 11.10 104.62
C THR A 279 -29.75 12.59 104.26
N GLU A 280 -30.56 13.37 104.98
CA GLU A 280 -30.63 14.83 104.84
C GLU A 280 -29.50 15.58 105.56
N GLY A 281 -28.59 14.86 106.22
CA GLY A 281 -27.43 15.43 106.90
C GLY A 281 -27.69 15.95 108.32
N TYR A 282 -28.82 15.65 108.95
CA TYR A 282 -29.08 16.01 110.35
C TYR A 282 -28.53 14.97 111.34
N ILE A 283 -28.06 15.42 112.50
CA ILE A 283 -27.63 14.57 113.63
C ILE A 283 -28.82 13.72 114.13
N LYS A 284 -28.60 12.41 114.31
CA LYS A 284 -29.58 11.47 114.85
C LYS A 284 -29.61 11.49 116.38
N GLU A 285 -30.77 11.15 116.95
CA GLU A 285 -30.85 10.79 118.37
C GLU A 285 -30.12 9.45 118.57
N LEU A 286 -29.07 9.46 119.40
CA LEU A 286 -28.17 8.32 119.59
C LEU A 286 -28.64 7.42 120.74
N ASP A 287 -28.31 6.12 120.66
CA ASP A 287 -28.50 5.20 121.77
C ASP A 287 -27.66 5.67 122.98
N LYS A 288 -28.19 5.49 124.20
CA LYS A 288 -27.51 5.87 125.45
C LYS A 288 -26.17 5.16 125.65
N SER A 289 -25.92 4.06 124.92
CA SER A 289 -24.63 3.35 124.94
C SER A 289 -23.54 3.97 124.07
N ILE A 290 -23.88 4.90 123.17
CA ILE A 290 -22.90 5.53 122.26
C ILE A 290 -22.28 6.73 122.95
N THR A 291 -20.96 6.71 123.10
CA THR A 291 -20.19 7.81 123.70
C THR A 291 -19.79 8.84 122.63
N ARG A 292 -19.40 10.05 123.05
CA ARG A 292 -18.84 11.04 122.11
C ARG A 292 -17.48 10.61 121.58
N SER A 293 -16.70 9.85 122.37
CA SER A 293 -15.48 9.21 121.89
C SER A 293 -15.75 8.31 120.68
N ASP A 294 -16.78 7.45 120.75
CA ASP A 294 -17.13 6.52 119.66
C ASP A 294 -17.44 7.28 118.36
N VAL A 295 -18.20 8.38 118.46
CA VAL A 295 -18.53 9.22 117.30
C VAL A 295 -17.27 9.82 116.68
N LEU A 296 -16.37 10.36 117.51
CA LEU A 296 -15.12 11.00 117.06
C LEU A 296 -14.16 10.00 116.40
N ASP A 297 -14.02 8.79 116.94
CA ASP A 297 -13.16 7.76 116.38
C ASP A 297 -13.70 7.21 115.06
N ASN A 298 -15.01 6.95 114.98
CA ASN A 298 -15.62 6.44 113.76
C ASN A 298 -15.60 7.49 112.64
N LEU A 299 -15.78 8.78 112.94
CA LEU A 299 -15.62 9.84 111.93
C LEU A 299 -14.17 10.00 111.45
N ARG A 300 -13.17 9.75 112.32
CA ARG A 300 -11.77 9.66 111.91
C ARG A 300 -11.55 8.48 110.96
N ILE A 301 -12.05 7.29 111.28
CA ILE A 301 -11.96 6.11 110.40
C ILE A 301 -12.61 6.37 109.04
N ALA A 302 -13.77 7.05 109.02
CA ALA A 302 -14.41 7.45 107.79
C ALA A 302 -13.53 8.41 106.96
N ASN A 303 -12.83 9.34 107.62
CA ASN A 303 -11.87 10.23 106.97
C ASN A 303 -10.70 9.46 106.34
N ASP A 304 -10.07 8.56 107.08
CA ASP A 304 -8.89 7.81 106.62
C ASP A 304 -9.23 6.93 105.40
N ASN A 305 -10.42 6.32 105.38
CA ASN A 305 -10.87 5.56 104.20
C ASN A 305 -11.07 6.47 102.98
N ILE A 306 -11.61 7.68 103.17
CA ILE A 306 -11.80 8.63 102.07
C ILE A 306 -10.47 9.21 101.59
N GLU A 307 -9.47 9.33 102.45
CA GLU A 307 -8.11 9.72 102.05
C GLU A 307 -7.49 8.71 101.08
N ILE A 308 -7.64 7.40 101.34
CA ILE A 308 -7.20 6.34 100.44
C ILE A 308 -7.94 6.44 99.10
N PHE A 309 -9.27 6.57 99.13
CA PHE A 309 -10.09 6.69 97.92
C PHE A 309 -9.70 7.92 97.08
N ASN A 310 -9.45 9.07 97.71
CA ASN A 310 -9.00 10.28 97.02
C ASN A 310 -7.65 10.08 96.31
N LYS A 311 -6.74 9.27 96.87
CA LYS A 311 -5.45 8.93 96.26
C LYS A 311 -5.59 8.02 95.04
N ASP A 312 -6.58 7.12 95.04
CA ASP A 312 -6.89 6.30 93.87
C ASP A 312 -7.44 7.16 92.72
N ILE A 313 -8.30 8.15 93.03
CA ILE A 313 -8.76 9.17 92.08
C ILE A 313 -7.58 9.96 91.49
N GLU A 314 -6.64 10.41 92.33
CA GLU A 314 -5.44 11.12 91.89
C GLU A 314 -4.62 10.28 90.90
N THR A 315 -4.33 9.03 91.25
CA THR A 315 -3.50 8.13 90.46
C THR A 315 -4.11 7.88 89.08
N PHE A 316 -5.42 7.61 89.04
CA PHE A 316 -6.13 7.41 87.79
C PHE A 316 -6.10 8.67 86.91
N ASN A 317 -6.47 9.83 87.45
CA ASN A 317 -6.54 11.07 86.67
C ASN A 317 -5.17 11.50 86.13
N ASN A 318 -4.10 11.31 86.91
CA ASN A 318 -2.73 11.61 86.46
C ASN A 318 -2.32 10.75 85.26
N SER A 319 -2.60 9.44 85.30
CA SER A 319 -2.36 8.53 84.16
C SER A 319 -3.23 8.90 82.95
N PHE A 320 -4.51 9.20 83.19
CA PHE A 320 -5.50 9.55 82.18
C PHE A 320 -5.11 10.79 81.38
N VAL A 321 -4.75 11.88 82.08
CA VAL A 321 -4.36 13.18 81.48
C VAL A 321 -2.93 13.13 80.93
N GLY A 322 -2.02 12.46 81.64
CA GLY A 322 -0.61 12.35 81.22
C GLY A 322 -0.47 11.67 79.87
N SER A 323 -1.09 10.50 79.70
CA SER A 323 -1.05 9.77 78.44
C SER A 323 -1.66 10.55 77.26
N LEU A 324 -2.74 11.30 77.49
CA LEU A 324 -3.33 12.17 76.47
C LEU A 324 -2.38 13.29 76.09
N ARG A 325 -1.81 13.99 77.07
CA ARG A 325 -0.84 15.08 76.84
C ARG A 325 0.34 14.59 75.99
N ASP A 326 0.94 13.46 76.36
CA ASP A 326 2.09 12.91 75.66
C ASP A 326 1.76 12.59 74.19
N LYS A 327 0.59 12.02 73.92
CA LYS A 327 0.13 11.77 72.54
C LYS A 327 -0.10 13.06 71.76
N LEU A 328 -0.79 14.04 72.34
CA LEU A 328 -1.06 15.31 71.68
C LEU A 328 0.23 16.09 71.36
N THR A 329 1.20 16.11 72.29
CA THR A 329 2.48 16.82 72.12
C THR A 329 3.45 16.08 71.21
N THR A 330 3.55 14.75 71.30
CA THR A 330 4.51 14.00 70.46
C THR A 330 4.04 13.91 69.01
N LYS A 331 2.73 13.87 68.78
CA LYS A 331 2.14 13.68 67.45
C LYS A 331 1.66 14.97 66.80
N ASN A 332 1.65 16.10 67.51
CA ASN A 332 1.24 17.42 67.00
C ASN A 332 -0.10 17.42 66.25
N ILE A 333 -1.06 16.56 66.63
CA ILE A 333 -2.32 16.41 65.88
C ILE A 333 -3.23 17.65 65.91
N LEU A 334 -2.94 18.59 66.81
CA LEU A 334 -3.67 19.85 67.00
C LEU A 334 -2.98 21.06 66.34
N GLU A 335 -1.85 20.86 65.64
CA GLU A 335 -1.23 21.92 64.86
C GLU A 335 -2.03 22.20 63.59
N LYS A 336 -2.10 23.48 63.20
CA LYS A 336 -2.84 23.90 62.02
C LYS A 336 -2.16 23.37 60.76
N THR A 337 -2.86 22.55 60.00
CA THR A 337 -2.37 21.99 58.72
C THR A 337 -3.26 22.40 57.56
N LYS A 338 -2.74 22.33 56.32
CA LYS A 338 -3.58 22.55 55.13
C LYS A 338 -4.51 21.38 54.84
N LEU A 339 -4.04 20.15 55.11
CA LEU A 339 -4.75 18.90 54.87
C LEU A 339 -5.04 18.23 56.22
N LEU A 340 -6.25 17.68 56.40
CA LEU A 340 -6.68 17.03 57.64
C LEU A 340 -6.46 17.93 58.89
N ASP A 341 -7.05 19.13 58.87
CA ASP A 341 -6.87 20.12 59.94
C ASP A 341 -7.83 19.85 61.13
N PHE A 342 -7.27 19.33 62.23
CA PHE A 342 -8.02 19.10 63.48
C PHE A 342 -7.73 20.17 64.55
N SER A 343 -7.02 21.25 64.19
CA SER A 343 -6.57 22.29 65.13
C SER A 343 -7.69 23.13 65.75
N SER A 344 -8.89 23.14 65.17
CA SER A 344 -10.06 23.85 65.71
C SER A 344 -10.45 23.36 67.11
N ASN A 345 -10.11 22.12 67.47
CA ASN A 345 -10.40 21.54 68.78
C ASN A 345 -9.30 21.81 69.82
N LYS A 346 -8.22 22.51 69.46
CA LYS A 346 -7.06 22.76 70.34
C LYS A 346 -7.46 23.39 71.69
N GLY A 347 -8.33 24.40 71.65
CA GLY A 347 -8.78 25.08 72.88
C GLY A 347 -9.59 24.17 73.82
N GLU A 348 -10.35 23.21 73.29
CA GLU A 348 -11.10 22.25 74.11
C GLU A 348 -10.17 21.24 74.79
N TYR A 349 -9.16 20.73 74.08
CA TYR A 349 -8.12 19.87 74.66
C TYR A 349 -7.25 20.61 75.69
N GLU A 350 -6.88 21.87 75.44
CA GLU A 350 -6.15 22.70 76.41
C GLU A 350 -6.94 22.93 77.70
N ASN A 351 -8.25 23.20 77.58
CA ASN A 351 -9.15 23.30 78.73
C ASN A 351 -9.18 21.99 79.53
N LEU A 352 -9.29 20.85 78.85
CA LEU A 352 -9.26 19.52 79.48
C LEU A 352 -7.95 19.28 80.25
N LEU A 353 -6.79 19.59 79.66
CA LEU A 353 -5.50 19.47 80.33
C LEU A 353 -5.39 20.39 81.56
N GLU A 354 -6.00 21.59 81.50
CA GLU A 354 -6.05 22.53 82.61
C GLU A 354 -6.98 22.03 83.74
N GLN A 355 -8.12 21.40 83.41
CA GLN A 355 -8.97 20.73 84.41
C GLN A 355 -8.21 19.62 85.15
N GLY A 356 -7.39 18.85 84.45
CA GLY A 356 -6.49 17.88 85.09
C GLY A 356 -5.55 18.50 86.13
N LYS A 357 -5.03 19.72 85.87
CA LYS A 357 -4.21 20.45 86.86
C LYS A 357 -5.03 20.93 88.05
N ARG A 358 -6.27 21.40 87.83
CA ARG A 358 -7.18 21.83 88.90
C ARG A 358 -7.52 20.69 89.86
N LEU A 359 -7.72 19.47 89.35
CA LEU A 359 -7.90 18.26 90.15
C LEU A 359 -6.71 18.01 91.10
N ASN A 360 -5.48 18.08 90.57
CA ASN A 360 -4.27 17.93 91.39
C ASN A 360 -4.15 19.05 92.44
N TYR A 361 -4.54 20.28 92.10
CA TYR A 361 -4.60 21.37 93.07
C TYR A 361 -5.61 21.11 94.20
N LEU A 362 -6.82 20.62 93.88
CA LEU A 362 -7.83 20.28 94.90
C LEU A 362 -7.33 19.24 95.89
N ILE A 363 -6.59 18.22 95.43
CA ILE A 363 -5.99 17.19 96.28
C ILE A 363 -4.96 17.83 97.23
N SER A 364 -4.03 18.62 96.68
CA SER A 364 -2.96 19.31 97.41
C SER A 364 -3.41 20.48 98.31
N SER A 365 -4.67 20.92 98.22
CA SER A 365 -5.17 22.08 98.95
C SER A 365 -5.10 21.91 100.48
N ASN A 366 -4.91 23.00 101.23
CA ASN A 366 -4.65 23.00 102.69
C ASN A 366 -5.82 22.52 103.59
N SER A 367 -6.89 21.91 103.05
CA SER A 367 -7.90 21.28 103.91
C SER A 367 -7.31 20.03 104.58
N THR A 368 -7.39 20.01 105.91
CA THR A 368 -6.92 18.94 106.79
C THR A 368 -7.82 17.70 106.78
N PHE A 369 -8.95 17.72 106.05
CA PHE A 369 -9.97 16.68 106.11
C PHE A 369 -10.29 16.14 104.70
N ALA A 370 -10.03 14.86 104.45
CA ALA A 370 -10.23 14.22 103.15
C ALA A 370 -11.71 14.19 102.74
N LEU A 371 -12.59 14.06 103.72
CA LEU A 371 -14.05 14.12 103.57
C LEU A 371 -14.57 15.47 103.06
N ASP A 372 -13.86 16.58 103.26
CA ASP A 372 -14.27 17.90 102.75
C ASP A 372 -14.13 17.98 101.22
N LYS A 373 -13.17 17.24 100.65
CA LYS A 373 -12.76 17.38 99.24
C LYS A 373 -13.41 16.36 98.33
N VAL A 374 -13.79 15.19 98.85
CA VAL A 374 -14.15 14.01 98.05
C VAL A 374 -15.27 14.27 97.06
N HIS A 375 -16.29 15.05 97.44
CA HIS A 375 -17.40 15.36 96.54
C HIS A 375 -16.94 16.16 95.31
N SER A 376 -16.14 17.22 95.53
CA SER A 376 -15.58 18.03 94.44
C SER A 376 -14.60 17.24 93.57
N LEU A 377 -13.79 16.36 94.17
CA LEU A 377 -12.86 15.50 93.43
C LEU A 377 -13.59 14.51 92.50
N ILE A 378 -14.64 13.85 93.00
CA ILE A 378 -15.46 12.96 92.18
C ILE A 378 -16.11 13.76 91.04
N SER A 379 -16.71 14.92 91.35
CA SER A 379 -17.41 15.73 90.34
C SER A 379 -16.50 16.20 89.21
N GLU A 380 -15.33 16.75 89.54
CA GLU A 380 -14.36 17.23 88.54
C GLU A 380 -13.75 16.08 87.73
N SER A 381 -13.52 14.91 88.35
CA SER A 381 -13.00 13.73 87.63
C SER A 381 -14.03 13.18 86.63
N VAL A 382 -15.31 13.12 87.01
CA VAL A 382 -16.39 12.72 86.10
C VAL A 382 -16.54 13.70 84.93
N ASP A 383 -16.47 15.02 85.18
CA ASP A 383 -16.53 16.03 84.12
C ASP A 383 -15.34 15.93 83.15
N LEU A 384 -14.11 15.75 83.68
CA LEU A 384 -12.90 15.55 82.90
C LEU A 384 -13.02 14.36 81.94
N ILE A 385 -13.46 13.20 82.44
CA ILE A 385 -13.58 11.98 81.62
C ILE A 385 -14.66 12.16 80.54
N ASN A 386 -15.79 12.79 80.86
CA ASN A 386 -16.85 13.04 79.88
C ASN A 386 -16.38 13.95 78.75
N LYS A 387 -15.64 15.01 79.07
CA LYS A 387 -15.08 15.91 78.05
C LYS A 387 -14.08 15.21 77.14
N ASP A 388 -13.23 14.33 77.68
CA ASP A 388 -12.28 13.55 76.86
C ASP A 388 -13.00 12.60 75.92
N ARG A 389 -14.09 11.96 76.40
CA ARG A 389 -14.93 11.07 75.59
C ARG A 389 -15.55 11.82 74.41
N ILE A 390 -16.13 13.00 74.67
CA ILE A 390 -16.70 13.86 73.61
C ILE A 390 -15.63 14.23 72.58
N LEU A 391 -14.43 14.58 73.03
CA LEU A 391 -13.32 14.93 72.14
C LEU A 391 -12.81 13.74 71.32
N SER A 392 -12.80 12.55 71.91
CA SER A 392 -12.44 11.29 71.23
C SER A 392 -13.48 10.88 70.19
N GLU A 393 -14.77 11.10 70.47
CA GLU A 393 -15.85 10.93 69.50
C GLU A 393 -15.75 11.92 68.35
N LYS A 394 -15.47 13.20 68.64
CA LYS A 394 -15.21 14.22 67.61
C LYS A 394 -14.05 13.83 66.69
N LEU A 395 -12.95 13.30 67.26
CA LEU A 395 -11.83 12.78 66.46
C LEU A 395 -12.25 11.59 65.61
N THR A 396 -13.03 10.66 66.16
CA THR A 396 -13.53 9.49 65.42
C THR A 396 -14.42 9.89 64.24
N LEU A 397 -15.33 10.84 64.45
CA LEU A 397 -16.19 11.39 63.39
C LEU A 397 -15.36 12.09 62.31
N PHE A 398 -14.42 12.95 62.72
CA PHE A 398 -13.49 13.61 61.79
C PHE A 398 -12.71 12.59 60.95
N ILE A 399 -12.17 11.53 61.57
CA ILE A 399 -11.48 10.46 60.84
C ILE A 399 -12.42 9.77 59.84
N ASN A 400 -13.66 9.47 60.22
CA ASN A 400 -14.61 8.84 59.31
C ASN A 400 -14.93 9.74 58.12
N ASP A 401 -15.28 11.00 58.39
CA ASP A 401 -15.82 11.92 57.40
C ASP A 401 -14.73 12.49 56.49
N GLU A 402 -13.63 12.95 57.07
CA GLU A 402 -12.58 13.66 56.31
C GLU A 402 -11.51 12.70 55.76
N LEU A 403 -11.31 11.53 56.39
CA LEU A 403 -10.28 10.56 55.98
C LEU A 403 -10.87 9.31 55.34
N LYS A 404 -11.61 8.48 56.09
CA LYS A 404 -12.03 7.15 55.63
C LYS A 404 -12.97 7.23 54.42
N ASN A 405 -13.97 8.12 54.47
CA ASN A 405 -14.91 8.32 53.37
C ASN A 405 -14.22 8.84 52.10
N ASN A 406 -13.25 9.73 52.25
CA ASN A 406 -12.53 10.31 51.11
C ASN A 406 -11.53 9.32 50.49
N VAL A 407 -10.86 8.48 51.29
CA VAL A 407 -10.01 7.40 50.78
C VAL A 407 -10.84 6.34 50.04
N ASN A 408 -11.97 5.90 50.62
CA ASN A 408 -12.82 4.86 50.02
C ASN A 408 -13.72 5.38 48.88
N GLY A 409 -14.00 6.68 48.84
CA GLY A 409 -14.91 7.34 47.90
C GLY A 409 -14.22 8.02 46.71
N SER A 410 -12.89 7.96 46.60
CA SER A 410 -12.16 8.49 45.44
C SER A 410 -12.55 7.75 44.17
N LYS A 411 -12.86 8.49 43.08
CA LYS A 411 -13.20 7.91 41.78
C LYS A 411 -11.99 7.33 41.04
N ASN A 412 -10.81 7.89 41.31
CA ASN A 412 -9.57 7.52 40.65
C ASN A 412 -8.70 6.73 41.64
N SER A 413 -8.28 5.53 41.24
CA SER A 413 -7.37 4.71 42.05
C SER A 413 -5.99 5.38 42.13
N ILE A 414 -5.51 5.55 43.36
CA ILE A 414 -4.17 6.06 43.67
C ILE A 414 -3.11 4.96 43.58
N ASP A 415 -3.50 3.68 43.58
CA ASP A 415 -2.57 2.53 43.59
C ASP A 415 -1.53 2.57 42.44
N PRO A 416 -1.90 2.91 41.19
CA PRO A 416 -0.92 3.04 40.11
C PRO A 416 0.11 4.14 40.38
N VAL A 417 -0.33 5.26 40.95
CA VAL A 417 0.54 6.40 41.28
C VAL A 417 1.44 6.06 42.46
N ALA A 418 0.91 5.45 43.53
CA ALA A 418 1.70 4.99 44.66
C ALA A 418 2.77 3.96 44.23
N LYS A 419 2.42 3.06 43.31
CA LYS A 419 3.37 2.12 42.68
C LYS A 419 4.45 2.83 41.89
N PHE A 420 4.08 3.82 41.08
CA PHE A 420 5.03 4.61 40.32
C PHE A 420 5.99 5.40 41.21
N LEU A 421 5.50 5.93 42.33
CA LEU A 421 6.27 6.71 43.30
C LEU A 421 7.05 5.85 44.32
N GLN A 422 6.92 4.52 44.26
CA GLN A 422 7.51 3.58 45.22
C GLN A 422 7.05 3.79 46.67
N LEU A 423 5.75 4.08 46.87
CA LEU A 423 5.11 4.30 48.17
C LEU A 423 3.97 3.29 48.43
N GLN A 424 4.13 2.06 47.95
CA GLN A 424 3.07 1.05 48.00
C GLN A 424 2.77 0.60 49.41
N ASP A 425 3.80 0.44 50.24
CA ASP A 425 3.66 -0.02 51.62
C ASP A 425 2.94 1.05 52.46
N GLU A 426 3.35 2.31 52.33
CA GLU A 426 2.70 3.43 53.02
C GLU A 426 1.25 3.64 52.58
N TRP A 427 0.97 3.51 51.28
CA TRP A 427 -0.40 3.63 50.76
C TRP A 427 -1.28 2.46 51.22
N SER A 428 -0.74 1.24 51.27
CA SER A 428 -1.46 0.07 51.78
C SER A 428 -1.89 0.27 53.24
N GLN A 429 -1.02 0.84 54.08
CA GLN A 429 -1.36 1.19 55.47
C GLN A 429 -2.51 2.22 55.55
N VAL A 430 -2.53 3.22 54.66
CA VAL A 430 -3.63 4.20 54.59
C VAL A 430 -4.95 3.52 54.25
N VAL A 431 -4.94 2.63 53.26
CA VAL A 431 -6.11 1.88 52.81
C VAL A 431 -6.59 0.90 53.88
N GLU A 432 -5.68 0.20 54.57
CA GLU A 432 -6.02 -0.68 55.70
C GLU A 432 -6.70 0.08 56.82
N PHE A 433 -6.15 1.24 57.22
CA PHE A 433 -6.77 2.07 58.26
C PHE A 433 -8.13 2.63 57.81
N ALA A 434 -8.26 3.05 56.55
CA ALA A 434 -9.53 3.54 56.00
C ALA A 434 -10.63 2.47 55.95
N ASN A 435 -10.25 1.21 55.74
CA ASN A 435 -11.18 0.08 55.72
C ASN A 435 -11.44 -0.54 57.11
N SER A 436 -10.65 -0.18 58.12
CA SER A 436 -10.85 -0.65 59.49
C SER A 436 -12.18 -0.14 60.07
N THR A 437 -12.83 -0.94 60.92
CA THR A 437 -14.00 -0.49 61.68
C THR A 437 -13.59 0.53 62.74
N SER A 438 -14.31 1.64 62.82
CA SER A 438 -14.00 2.68 63.82
C SER A 438 -14.31 2.20 65.23
N PRO A 439 -13.42 2.47 66.20
CA PRO A 439 -13.55 1.96 67.56
C PRO A 439 -14.75 2.62 68.26
N LYS A 440 -15.56 1.82 68.97
CA LYS A 440 -16.65 2.31 69.83
C LYS A 440 -16.12 2.76 71.19
N ILE A 441 -15.35 3.85 71.18
CA ILE A 441 -14.61 4.31 72.36
C ILE A 441 -15.56 4.68 73.53
N SER A 442 -16.80 5.08 73.25
CA SER A 442 -17.78 5.50 74.25
C SER A 442 -18.27 4.37 75.17
N GLU A 443 -18.16 3.11 74.77
CA GLU A 443 -18.59 1.94 75.55
C GLU A 443 -17.47 1.40 76.48
N LEU A 444 -16.24 1.90 76.33
CA LEU A 444 -15.06 1.40 77.05
C LEU A 444 -14.89 2.06 78.42
N LYS A 445 -14.18 1.40 79.34
CA LYS A 445 -13.93 1.89 80.72
C LYS A 445 -12.44 1.83 81.09
N GLY A 446 -12.01 2.70 82.00
CA GLY A 446 -10.67 2.67 82.61
C GLY A 446 -9.50 2.61 81.60
N ASN A 447 -8.57 1.68 81.81
CA ASN A 447 -7.36 1.54 80.99
C ASN A 447 -7.61 1.08 79.55
N GLU A 448 -8.71 0.36 79.30
CA GLU A 448 -9.10 -0.06 77.96
C GLU A 448 -9.47 1.14 77.09
N TYR A 449 -10.26 2.06 77.66
CA TYR A 449 -10.57 3.35 77.04
C TYR A 449 -9.30 4.15 76.72
N ILE A 450 -8.39 4.31 77.70
CA ILE A 450 -7.13 5.05 77.53
C ILE A 450 -6.30 4.45 76.38
N SER A 451 -6.18 3.13 76.34
CA SER A 451 -5.39 2.42 75.33
C SER A 451 -5.97 2.60 73.93
N GLN A 452 -7.29 2.45 73.77
CA GLN A 452 -7.96 2.59 72.48
C GLN A 452 -7.96 4.03 71.96
N ARG A 453 -8.19 5.02 72.84
CA ARG A 453 -8.04 6.43 72.51
C ARG A 453 -6.64 6.75 71.99
N ASN A 454 -5.60 6.25 72.68
CA ASN A 454 -4.21 6.48 72.29
C ASN A 454 -3.88 5.81 70.96
N SER A 455 -4.36 4.58 70.72
CA SER A 455 -4.21 3.88 69.45
C SER A 455 -4.88 4.62 68.30
N LEU A 456 -6.08 5.18 68.51
CA LEU A 456 -6.78 5.99 67.51
C LEU A 456 -5.95 7.21 67.11
N ILE A 457 -5.37 7.92 68.08
CA ILE A 457 -4.50 9.08 67.83
C ILE A 457 -3.24 8.67 67.05
N ASP A 458 -2.60 7.57 67.42
CA ASP A 458 -1.41 7.08 66.72
C ASP A 458 -1.71 6.71 65.26
N SER A 459 -2.74 5.90 65.02
CA SER A 459 -3.11 5.48 63.66
C SER A 459 -3.54 6.66 62.79
N TYR A 460 -4.25 7.64 63.35
CA TYR A 460 -4.59 8.88 62.63
C TYR A 460 -3.33 9.65 62.22
N TYR A 461 -2.36 9.81 63.14
CA TYR A 461 -1.11 10.49 62.86
C TYR A 461 -0.29 9.80 61.76
N GLU A 462 -0.11 8.48 61.86
CA GLU A 462 0.66 7.69 60.89
C GLU A 462 0.03 7.78 59.50
N THR A 463 -1.30 7.62 59.43
CA THR A 463 -2.05 7.74 58.17
C THR A 463 -1.90 9.13 57.56
N LYS A 464 -2.04 10.19 58.37
CA LYS A 464 -1.83 11.58 57.93
C LYS A 464 -0.41 11.79 57.40
N SER A 465 0.61 11.24 58.07
CA SER A 465 2.01 11.31 57.64
C SER A 465 2.24 10.63 56.29
N ASN A 466 1.68 9.43 56.08
CA ASN A 466 1.79 8.70 54.81
C ASN A 466 1.13 9.45 53.65
N ILE A 467 -0.03 10.07 53.90
CA ILE A 467 -0.71 10.93 52.92
C ILE A 467 0.14 12.16 52.55
N ILE A 468 0.77 12.81 53.53
CA ILE A 468 1.67 13.95 53.27
C ILE A 468 2.89 13.50 52.45
N LYS A 469 3.48 12.34 52.78
CA LYS A 469 4.59 11.76 52.01
C LYS A 469 4.20 11.51 50.54
N LEU A 470 3.00 10.98 50.29
CA LEU A 470 2.46 10.78 48.95
C LEU A 470 2.34 12.11 48.20
N LYS A 471 1.76 13.14 48.85
CA LYS A 471 1.65 14.50 48.31
C LYS A 471 3.02 15.05 47.91
N ASP A 472 3.98 15.06 48.83
CA ASP A 472 5.29 15.68 48.60
C ASP A 472 6.07 14.96 47.49
N LYS A 473 6.03 13.62 47.46
CA LYS A 473 6.67 12.84 46.39
C LYS A 473 5.99 13.03 45.03
N SER A 474 4.67 13.21 45.01
CA SER A 474 3.91 13.55 43.80
C SER A 474 4.31 14.92 43.25
N ILE A 475 4.48 15.92 44.12
CA ILE A 475 4.96 17.27 43.74
C ILE A 475 6.36 17.19 43.11
N GLU A 476 7.29 16.51 43.78
CA GLU A 476 8.68 16.34 43.30
C GLU A 476 8.70 15.68 41.91
N THR A 477 7.94 14.59 41.77
CA THR A 477 7.93 13.77 40.55
C THR A 477 7.19 14.48 39.40
N TYR A 478 6.13 15.22 39.70
CA TYR A 478 5.42 16.04 38.71
C TYR A 478 6.33 17.10 38.10
N ASN A 479 7.11 17.82 38.92
CA ASN A 479 8.04 18.84 38.43
C ASN A 479 9.08 18.27 37.47
N TYR A 480 9.66 17.12 37.84
CA TYR A 480 10.61 16.44 36.98
C TYR A 480 9.98 15.95 35.67
N GLY A 481 8.79 15.34 35.71
CA GLY A 481 8.05 14.95 34.50
C GLY A 481 7.66 16.13 33.61
N LEU A 482 7.29 17.26 34.21
CA LEU A 482 7.01 18.51 33.50
C LEU A 482 8.23 19.02 32.75
N ASP A 483 9.42 18.94 33.35
CA ASP A 483 10.67 19.33 32.71
C ASP A 483 11.03 18.43 31.53
N ARG A 484 10.76 17.12 31.60
CA ARG A 484 10.94 16.19 30.47
C ARG A 484 10.03 16.52 29.30
N VAL A 485 8.76 16.80 29.58
CA VAL A 485 7.78 17.21 28.57
C VAL A 485 8.16 18.58 27.95
N LYS A 486 8.69 19.50 28.75
CA LYS A 486 9.25 20.77 28.23
C LYS A 486 10.49 20.54 27.35
N ALA A 487 11.34 19.57 27.68
CA ALA A 487 12.52 19.24 26.87
C ALA A 487 12.14 18.84 25.42
N PHE A 488 11.09 18.02 25.26
CA PHE A 488 10.50 17.74 23.95
C PHE A 488 10.06 19.03 23.24
N LYS A 489 9.26 19.86 23.95
CA LYS A 489 8.72 21.10 23.38
C LYS A 489 9.82 22.09 22.95
N GLU A 490 10.86 22.26 23.76
CA GLU A 490 12.00 23.13 23.45
C GLU A 490 12.76 22.61 22.22
N ALA A 491 13.08 21.31 22.19
CA ALA A 491 13.77 20.71 21.06
C ALA A 491 12.95 20.82 19.76
N TYR A 492 11.63 20.59 19.84
CA TYR A 492 10.73 20.78 18.71
C TYR A 492 10.66 22.25 18.26
N ASN A 493 10.43 23.19 19.19
CA ASN A 493 10.31 24.61 18.87
C ASN A 493 11.54 25.19 18.17
N ASN A 494 12.74 24.72 18.53
CA ASN A 494 13.99 25.10 17.86
C ASN A 494 14.01 24.72 16.37
N LYS A 495 13.22 23.71 15.96
CA LYS A 495 13.16 23.19 14.59
C LYS A 495 11.81 23.41 13.91
N LYS A 496 10.80 23.87 14.65
CA LYS A 496 9.39 23.95 14.24
C LYS A 496 9.20 24.64 12.90
N HIS A 497 9.76 25.84 12.72
CA HIS A 497 9.64 26.57 11.46
C HIS A 497 10.21 25.80 10.26
N LYS A 498 11.29 25.03 10.46
CA LYS A 498 11.91 24.23 9.40
C LYS A 498 11.06 22.99 9.08
N LEU A 499 10.57 22.29 10.12
CA LEU A 499 9.75 21.09 9.98
C LEU A 499 8.36 21.37 9.41
N ASP A 500 7.68 22.43 9.88
CA ASP A 500 6.34 22.81 9.40
C ASP A 500 6.32 23.22 7.92
N ASN A 501 7.43 23.79 7.44
CA ASN A 501 7.58 24.23 6.06
C ASN A 501 8.16 23.15 5.12
N PHE A 502 8.60 22.00 5.66
CA PHE A 502 9.13 20.92 4.84
C PHE A 502 7.98 20.16 4.16
N LYS A 503 7.89 20.24 2.82
CA LYS A 503 6.80 19.63 2.03
C LYS A 503 7.26 18.72 0.90
N LEU A 504 8.55 18.43 0.80
CA LEU A 504 9.08 17.57 -0.26
C LEU A 504 8.53 16.15 -0.13
N PHE A 505 8.17 15.56 -1.27
CA PHE A 505 7.56 14.23 -1.37
C PHE A 505 6.33 14.01 -0.48
N ASN A 506 5.59 15.07 -0.09
CA ASN A 506 4.49 15.01 0.88
C ASN A 506 4.88 14.58 2.30
N PHE A 507 6.16 14.73 2.68
CA PHE A 507 6.55 14.60 4.08
C PHE A 507 5.76 15.62 4.90
N SER A 508 5.20 15.17 6.02
CA SER A 508 4.46 16.03 6.94
C SER A 508 4.81 15.71 8.38
N PHE A 509 5.00 16.77 9.16
CA PHE A 509 5.29 16.69 10.59
C PHE A 509 4.14 17.28 11.43
N SER A 510 2.93 17.38 10.88
CA SER A 510 1.75 17.96 11.55
C SER A 510 1.41 17.25 12.88
N LYS A 511 1.72 15.97 13.02
CA LYS A 511 1.58 15.21 14.26
C LYS A 511 2.41 15.78 15.41
N PHE A 512 3.53 16.46 15.14
CA PHE A 512 4.30 17.14 16.18
C PHE A 512 3.56 18.36 16.72
N ASN A 513 2.83 19.09 15.87
CA ASN A 513 1.96 20.20 16.33
C ASN A 513 0.78 19.71 17.16
N GLU A 514 0.14 18.60 16.78
CA GLU A 514 -0.92 17.98 17.58
C GLU A 514 -0.38 17.57 18.96
N GLN A 515 0.80 16.93 19.01
CA GLN A 515 1.44 16.53 20.27
C GLN A 515 1.86 17.75 21.11
N GLU A 516 2.38 18.81 20.50
CA GLU A 516 2.70 20.06 21.20
C GLU A 516 1.44 20.70 21.83
N ALA A 517 0.29 20.64 21.16
CA ALA A 517 -0.97 21.14 21.71
C ALA A 517 -1.40 20.37 22.97
N LEU A 518 -1.21 19.04 22.98
CA LEU A 518 -1.45 18.20 24.16
C LEU A 518 -0.49 18.57 25.30
N VAL A 519 0.79 18.77 24.99
CA VAL A 519 1.80 19.24 25.96
C VAL A 519 1.43 20.61 26.54
N ASN A 520 1.02 21.56 25.70
CA ASN A 520 0.61 22.90 26.13
C ASN A 520 -0.63 22.88 27.02
N ASN A 521 -1.61 22.02 26.72
CA ASN A 521 -2.78 21.81 27.56
C ASN A 521 -2.39 21.22 28.92
N LEU A 522 -1.48 20.24 28.96
CA LEU A 522 -1.02 19.69 30.23
C LEU A 522 -0.26 20.73 31.07
N ILE A 523 0.62 21.54 30.45
CA ILE A 523 1.36 22.60 31.15
C ILE A 523 0.40 23.64 31.76
N SER A 524 -0.68 24.01 31.06
CA SER A 524 -1.63 25.03 31.54
C SER A 524 -2.48 24.59 32.73
N LYS A 525 -2.62 23.28 32.99
CA LYS A 525 -3.39 22.74 34.12
C LYS A 525 -2.80 23.08 35.50
N ASN A 526 -1.51 23.46 35.56
CA ASN A 526 -0.78 23.85 36.78
C ASN A 526 -1.01 22.92 38.00
N ILE A 527 -0.94 21.61 37.76
CA ILE A 527 -1.26 20.58 38.77
C ILE A 527 -0.36 20.69 40.02
N HIS A 528 0.91 21.10 39.86
CA HIS A 528 1.81 21.37 41.00
C HIS A 528 1.20 22.34 42.02
N SER A 529 0.68 23.48 41.56
CA SER A 529 0.05 24.48 42.45
C SER A 529 -1.19 23.90 43.12
N LYS A 530 -2.00 23.15 42.37
CA LYS A 530 -3.24 22.55 42.88
C LYS A 530 -2.97 21.51 43.98
N ILE A 531 -2.06 20.55 43.74
CA ILE A 531 -1.61 19.56 44.76
C ILE A 531 -1.11 20.27 46.03
N ASN A 532 -0.42 21.41 45.88
CA ASN A 532 0.12 22.15 47.01
C ASN A 532 -0.94 23.00 47.78
N GLU A 533 -1.97 23.45 47.09
CA GLU A 533 -3.07 24.29 47.61
C GLU A 533 -4.20 23.49 48.26
N ASN A 534 -4.37 22.21 47.91
CA ASN A 534 -5.52 21.41 48.32
C ASN A 534 -5.71 21.35 49.84
N LYS A 535 -6.95 21.65 50.23
CA LYS A 535 -7.45 21.60 51.61
C LYS A 535 -8.26 20.33 51.90
N ASP A 536 -8.75 19.70 50.84
CA ASP A 536 -9.57 18.50 50.86
C ASP A 536 -8.81 17.29 50.28
N LEU A 537 -9.06 16.10 50.83
CA LEU A 537 -8.39 14.86 50.46
C LEU A 537 -8.80 14.33 49.10
N LYS A 538 -10.07 14.48 48.72
CA LYS A 538 -10.59 14.01 47.44
C LYS A 538 -10.02 14.83 46.30
N ASP A 539 -10.02 16.15 46.42
CA ASP A 539 -9.41 17.04 45.43
C ASP A 539 -7.90 16.76 45.28
N LEU A 540 -7.22 16.50 46.40
CA LEU A 540 -5.83 16.07 46.39
C LEU A 540 -5.61 14.77 45.60
N PHE A 541 -6.43 13.75 45.83
CA PHE A 541 -6.33 12.48 45.12
C PHE A 541 -6.64 12.62 43.62
N ASP A 542 -7.64 13.42 43.25
CA ASP A 542 -7.95 13.70 41.84
C ASP A 542 -6.77 14.41 41.15
N ASP A 543 -6.15 15.41 41.79
CA ASP A 543 -4.97 16.09 41.24
C ASP A 543 -3.73 15.18 41.18
N ILE A 544 -3.48 14.36 42.21
CA ILE A 544 -2.39 13.38 42.20
C ILE A 544 -2.58 12.34 41.08
N SER A 545 -3.82 11.90 40.83
CA SER A 545 -4.13 10.95 39.75
C SER A 545 -3.77 11.48 38.36
N SER A 546 -3.72 12.81 38.19
CA SER A 546 -3.31 13.47 36.96
C SER A 546 -1.82 13.29 36.62
N LEU A 547 -0.99 12.76 37.54
CA LEU A 547 0.38 12.31 37.19
C LEU A 547 0.37 11.23 36.10
N ASN A 548 -0.67 10.40 36.02
CA ASN A 548 -0.79 9.38 34.98
C ASN A 548 -0.89 10.01 33.58
N ASP A 549 -1.62 11.12 33.44
CA ASP A 549 -1.71 11.88 32.18
C ASP A 549 -0.33 12.42 31.77
N LEU A 550 0.45 12.92 32.74
CA LEU A 550 1.80 13.43 32.49
C LEU A 550 2.74 12.33 32.00
N VAL A 551 2.73 11.16 32.66
CA VAL A 551 3.53 9.98 32.26
C VAL A 551 3.14 9.52 30.86
N ALA A 552 1.83 9.47 30.56
CA ALA A 552 1.33 9.07 29.25
C ALA A 552 1.79 10.04 28.14
N ILE A 553 1.72 11.36 28.37
CA ILE A 553 2.16 12.37 27.40
C ILE A 553 3.68 12.32 27.18
N ASP A 554 4.49 12.19 28.24
CA ASP A 554 5.95 12.05 28.12
C ASP A 554 6.33 10.84 27.26
N THR A 555 5.71 9.69 27.54
CA THR A 555 5.92 8.45 26.77
C THR A 555 5.50 8.62 25.31
N ASN A 556 4.38 9.30 25.07
CA ASN A 556 3.87 9.51 23.72
C ASN A 556 4.74 10.46 22.88
N ASN A 557 5.49 11.38 23.50
CA ASN A 557 6.39 12.29 22.77
C ASN A 557 7.41 11.53 21.90
N LEU A 558 8.11 10.54 22.47
CA LEU A 558 9.08 9.73 21.72
C LEU A 558 8.39 8.87 20.67
N LYS A 559 7.24 8.27 21.01
CA LYS A 559 6.47 7.44 20.09
C LYS A 559 6.03 8.22 18.85
N VAL A 560 5.49 9.42 19.03
CA VAL A 560 5.06 10.28 17.92
C VAL A 560 6.23 10.65 17.00
N ILE A 561 7.41 10.94 17.56
CA ILE A 561 8.65 11.18 16.78
C ILE A 561 8.98 9.97 15.89
N LYS A 562 9.03 8.78 16.49
CA LYS A 562 9.34 7.52 15.79
C LYS A 562 8.33 7.22 14.70
N ASP A 563 7.04 7.22 15.04
CA ASP A 563 5.94 6.86 14.14
C ASP A 563 5.82 7.85 12.97
N THR A 564 5.97 9.16 13.22
CA THR A 564 5.87 10.18 12.16
C THR A 564 7.03 10.07 11.18
N THR A 565 8.25 9.85 11.69
CA THR A 565 9.45 9.71 10.84
C THR A 565 9.35 8.45 9.99
N GLN A 566 8.98 7.32 10.59
CA GLN A 566 8.82 6.04 9.89
C GLN A 566 7.73 6.13 8.81
N ASN A 567 6.56 6.69 9.14
CA ASN A 567 5.47 6.82 8.18
C ASN A 567 5.82 7.68 6.97
N ASN A 568 6.58 8.76 7.17
CA ASN A 568 7.07 9.59 6.07
C ASN A 568 8.01 8.78 5.14
N ILE A 569 8.89 7.96 5.70
CA ILE A 569 9.80 7.13 4.91
C ILE A 569 9.05 6.02 4.16
N ASP A 570 8.17 5.27 4.83
CA ASP A 570 7.51 4.11 4.23
C ASP A 570 6.51 4.50 3.13
N ASN A 571 5.66 5.50 3.41
CA ASN A 571 4.53 5.81 2.54
C ASN A 571 4.86 6.87 1.48
N ASN A 572 5.71 7.83 1.82
CA ASN A 572 5.89 9.03 0.99
C ASN A 572 7.16 8.98 0.14
N PHE A 573 8.23 8.33 0.61
CA PHE A 573 9.51 8.25 -0.11
C PHE A 573 9.38 7.59 -1.49
N THR A 574 8.82 6.37 -1.55
CA THR A 574 8.69 5.61 -2.80
C THR A 574 7.72 6.27 -3.78
N ALA A 575 6.67 6.92 -3.27
CA ALA A 575 5.73 7.67 -4.09
C ALA A 575 6.36 8.94 -4.69
N GLY A 576 7.15 9.68 -3.90
CA GLY A 576 7.84 10.90 -4.33
C GLY A 576 8.87 10.70 -5.45
N LEU A 577 9.45 9.49 -5.52
CA LEU A 577 10.44 9.10 -6.53
C LEU A 577 9.86 8.71 -7.90
N LYS A 578 8.54 8.57 -8.02
CA LYS A 578 7.92 8.24 -9.31
C LYS A 578 8.10 9.42 -10.28
N ILE A 579 8.65 9.10 -11.46
CA ILE A 579 8.72 9.97 -12.62
C ILE A 579 7.81 9.38 -13.69
N LYS A 580 6.88 10.20 -14.18
CA LYS A 580 6.11 9.91 -15.38
C LYS A 580 6.56 10.91 -16.44
N ASP A 581 7.03 10.42 -17.57
CA ASP A 581 7.32 11.24 -18.75
C ASP A 581 6.32 10.86 -19.85
N ALA A 582 5.76 11.86 -20.53
CA ALA A 582 4.71 11.67 -21.52
C ALA A 582 5.26 11.42 -22.94
N LYS A 583 6.54 11.74 -23.19
CA LYS A 583 7.14 11.73 -24.53
C LYS A 583 7.94 10.48 -24.82
N ILE A 584 8.50 9.85 -23.79
CA ILE A 584 9.38 8.69 -23.96
C ILE A 584 9.27 7.72 -22.77
N ASP A 585 9.28 6.42 -23.06
CA ASP A 585 9.19 5.32 -22.08
C ASP A 585 10.45 4.43 -22.11
N GLY A 586 10.57 3.50 -21.16
CA GLY A 586 11.67 2.51 -21.12
C GLY A 586 12.96 2.97 -20.42
N PHE A 587 12.93 4.11 -19.71
CA PHE A 587 14.02 4.54 -18.83
C PHE A 587 13.95 3.81 -17.48
N LYS A 588 15.12 3.65 -16.83
CA LYS A 588 15.25 2.98 -15.54
C LYS A 588 14.54 3.78 -14.43
N PRO A 589 13.82 3.14 -13.49
CA PRO A 589 13.27 3.86 -12.34
C PRO A 589 14.35 4.57 -11.51
N LEU A 590 14.10 5.82 -11.09
CA LEU A 590 15.06 6.63 -10.31
C LEU A 590 15.56 5.92 -9.03
N ILE A 591 14.74 5.05 -8.43
CA ILE A 591 15.09 4.31 -7.21
C ILE A 591 16.16 3.23 -7.43
N GLU A 592 16.41 2.83 -8.69
CA GLU A 592 17.40 1.81 -9.06
C GLU A 592 18.76 2.42 -9.48
N LEU A 593 18.93 3.73 -9.34
CA LEU A 593 20.18 4.43 -9.58
C LEU A 593 21.06 4.42 -8.32
N GLU A 594 22.37 4.32 -8.50
CA GLU A 594 23.34 4.16 -7.42
C GLU A 594 23.31 5.35 -6.44
N ASP A 595 23.23 6.57 -6.97
CA ASP A 595 23.12 7.80 -6.18
C ASP A 595 21.86 7.82 -5.29
N THR A 596 20.73 7.32 -5.80
CA THR A 596 19.48 7.22 -5.04
C THR A 596 19.60 6.18 -3.93
N ILE A 597 20.24 5.04 -4.22
CA ILE A 597 20.46 3.97 -3.24
C ILE A 597 21.35 4.48 -2.09
N ASP A 598 22.39 5.24 -2.39
CA ASP A 598 23.29 5.80 -1.38
C ASP A 598 22.61 6.88 -0.52
N ILE A 599 21.81 7.76 -1.13
CA ILE A 599 20.98 8.71 -0.37
C ILE A 599 19.98 7.96 0.52
N LYS A 600 19.33 6.91 0.01
CA LYS A 600 18.39 6.07 0.77
C LYS A 600 19.07 5.39 1.96
N LYS A 601 20.28 4.82 1.80
CA LYS A 601 21.05 4.25 2.91
C LYS A 601 21.31 5.25 4.03
N LYS A 602 21.63 6.51 3.69
CA LYS A 602 21.85 7.57 4.69
C LYS A 602 20.55 7.92 5.43
N ILE A 603 19.44 8.01 4.71
CA ILE A 603 18.11 8.22 5.32
C ILE A 603 17.75 7.06 6.25
N ASP A 604 17.89 5.82 5.78
CA ASP A 604 17.54 4.61 6.54
C ASP A 604 18.44 4.46 7.78
N SER A 605 19.73 4.81 7.68
CA SER A 605 20.67 4.82 8.82
C SER A 605 20.26 5.84 9.89
N LYS A 606 19.90 7.06 9.51
CA LYS A 606 19.46 8.10 10.45
C LYS A 606 18.09 7.78 11.05
N ASN A 607 17.20 7.19 10.27
CA ASN A 607 15.93 6.71 10.79
C ASN A 607 16.13 5.55 11.78
N SER A 608 17.04 4.62 11.51
CA SER A 608 17.36 3.53 12.44
C SER A 608 17.84 4.06 13.80
N LEU A 609 18.70 5.09 13.81
CA LEU A 609 19.10 5.78 15.05
C LEU A 609 17.88 6.33 15.81
N ILE A 610 16.93 6.96 15.12
CA ILE A 610 15.68 7.45 15.73
C ILE A 610 14.86 6.28 16.31
N GLN A 611 14.77 5.14 15.61
CA GLN A 611 13.96 4.00 16.04
C GLN A 611 14.58 3.23 17.22
N GLU A 612 15.91 3.16 17.31
CA GLU A 612 16.64 2.46 18.39
C GLU A 612 16.72 3.26 19.69
N GLU A 613 16.60 4.58 19.62
CA GLU A 613 16.72 5.48 20.78
C GLU A 613 15.63 5.21 21.83
N ASN A 614 16.00 5.15 23.10
CA ASN A 614 15.05 5.00 24.21
C ASN A 614 15.15 6.19 25.16
N LEU A 615 14.01 6.63 25.69
CA LEU A 615 14.01 7.63 26.74
C LEU A 615 14.44 6.99 28.06
N GLU A 616 15.36 7.67 28.74
CA GLU A 616 15.76 7.31 30.09
C GLU A 616 14.56 7.20 31.03
N GLN A 617 14.62 6.23 31.96
CA GLN A 617 13.60 6.09 32.99
C GLN A 617 13.54 7.34 33.87
N TRP A 618 12.41 7.55 34.54
CA TRP A 618 12.25 8.69 35.43
C TRP A 618 13.16 8.53 36.64
N SER A 619 14.19 9.37 36.72
CA SER A 619 15.13 9.39 37.85
C SER A 619 15.57 10.83 38.14
N SER A 620 15.74 11.15 39.41
CA SER A 620 16.22 12.47 39.83
C SER A 620 17.66 12.68 39.33
N GLY A 621 17.82 13.53 38.31
CA GLY A 621 19.14 14.00 37.84
C GLY A 621 19.50 13.72 36.38
N ASN A 622 18.70 12.98 35.61
CA ASN A 622 19.00 12.68 34.20
C ASN A 622 18.30 13.61 33.19
N ILE A 623 17.75 14.75 33.64
CA ILE A 623 16.99 15.66 32.77
C ILE A 623 17.83 16.21 31.62
N ASP A 624 19.12 16.44 31.85
CA ASP A 624 20.04 16.92 30.80
C ASP A 624 20.28 15.84 29.73
N THR A 625 20.31 14.56 30.12
CA THR A 625 20.33 13.43 29.18
C THR A 625 19.06 13.42 28.33
N VAL A 626 17.87 13.57 28.94
CA VAL A 626 16.59 13.62 28.22
C VAL A 626 16.55 14.77 27.21
N LYS A 627 17.02 15.97 27.60
CA LYS A 627 17.15 17.12 26.70
C LYS A 627 18.09 16.82 25.52
N SER A 628 19.22 16.17 25.80
CA SER A 628 20.18 15.76 24.78
C SER A 628 19.59 14.73 23.80
N THR A 629 18.86 13.74 24.29
CA THR A 629 18.16 12.73 23.47
C THR A 629 17.18 13.38 22.50
N PHE A 630 16.25 14.23 22.98
CA PHE A 630 15.30 14.91 22.08
C PHE A 630 16.00 15.81 21.06
N THR A 631 17.05 16.52 21.47
CA THR A 631 17.85 17.35 20.55
C THR A 631 18.49 16.51 19.45
N THR A 632 19.05 15.34 19.80
CA THR A 632 19.68 14.39 18.87
C THR A 632 18.66 13.81 17.89
N LEU A 633 17.47 13.45 18.37
CA LEU A 633 16.38 12.95 17.53
C LEU A 633 15.95 13.98 16.48
N PHE A 634 15.69 15.22 16.90
CA PHE A 634 15.28 16.28 15.95
C PHE A 634 16.41 16.69 14.99
N ASN A 635 17.68 16.63 15.42
CA ASN A 635 18.82 16.81 14.51
C ASN A 635 18.91 15.68 13.46
N SER A 636 18.60 14.44 13.84
CA SER A 636 18.56 13.32 12.90
C SER A 636 17.44 13.47 11.87
N ILE A 637 16.27 14.01 12.27
CA ILE A 637 15.18 14.36 11.33
C ILE A 637 15.64 15.45 10.36
N ASP A 638 16.38 16.45 10.83
CA ASP A 638 16.95 17.50 9.98
C ASP A 638 17.90 16.95 8.91
N GLU A 639 18.74 15.99 9.27
CA GLU A 639 19.64 15.31 8.33
C GLU A 639 18.86 14.46 7.32
N ILE A 640 17.80 13.76 7.75
CA ILE A 640 16.88 13.06 6.82
C ILE A 640 16.29 14.05 5.82
N ASN A 641 15.77 15.20 6.29
CA ASN A 641 15.18 16.23 5.44
C ASN A 641 16.19 16.85 4.46
N GLU A 642 17.45 17.00 4.85
CA GLU A 642 18.54 17.40 3.95
C GLU A 642 18.77 16.37 2.84
N GLN A 643 18.85 15.08 3.19
CA GLN A 643 19.02 14.01 2.20
C GLN A 643 17.81 13.88 1.26
N VAL A 644 16.58 14.08 1.78
CA VAL A 644 15.37 14.15 0.96
C VAL A 644 15.42 15.35 0.00
N SER A 645 15.98 16.48 0.42
CA SER A 645 16.19 17.64 -0.46
C SER A 645 17.19 17.34 -1.58
N ASN A 646 18.31 16.68 -1.25
CA ASN A 646 19.30 16.23 -2.25
C ASN A 646 18.67 15.29 -3.28
N LEU A 647 17.80 14.39 -2.83
CA LEU A 647 17.08 13.47 -3.70
C LEU A 647 16.06 14.17 -4.61
N SER A 648 15.38 15.21 -4.10
CA SER A 648 14.50 16.04 -4.92
C SER A 648 15.28 16.75 -6.03
N SER A 649 16.48 17.27 -5.75
CA SER A 649 17.35 17.85 -6.77
C SER A 649 17.75 16.82 -7.83
N LEU A 650 18.20 15.63 -7.41
CA LEU A 650 18.55 14.54 -8.32
C LEU A 650 17.38 14.10 -9.21
N ARG A 651 16.15 14.10 -8.66
CA ARG A 651 14.93 13.78 -9.41
C ARG A 651 14.67 14.77 -10.54
N GLU A 652 14.82 16.07 -10.29
CA GLU A 652 14.62 17.08 -11.33
C GLU A 652 15.73 17.00 -12.39
N GLU A 653 16.98 16.77 -12.00
CA GLU A 653 18.09 16.53 -12.95
C GLU A 653 17.84 15.30 -13.84
N TYR A 654 17.32 14.20 -13.27
CA TYR A 654 17.01 12.99 -14.04
C TYR A 654 15.83 13.21 -15.00
N LYS A 655 14.83 14.01 -14.63
CA LYS A 655 13.76 14.42 -15.55
C LYS A 655 14.29 15.28 -16.70
N GLU A 656 15.20 16.21 -16.43
CA GLU A 656 15.83 17.01 -17.49
C GLU A 656 16.61 16.12 -18.47
N PHE A 657 17.34 15.13 -17.96
CA PHE A 657 18.01 14.11 -18.77
C PHE A 657 17.02 13.35 -19.67
N ILE A 658 15.92 12.82 -19.11
CA ILE A 658 14.90 12.10 -19.89
C ILE A 658 14.32 12.98 -21.02
N ASN A 659 13.97 14.23 -20.70
CA ASN A 659 13.47 15.19 -21.69
C ASN A 659 14.47 15.48 -22.81
N LYS A 660 15.77 15.54 -22.48
CA LYS A 660 16.84 15.79 -23.46
C LYS A 660 17.10 14.58 -24.34
N VAL A 661 17.02 13.37 -23.80
CA VAL A 661 17.05 12.13 -24.59
C VAL A 661 15.86 12.07 -25.56
N ALA A 662 14.65 12.42 -25.11
CA ALA A 662 13.47 12.47 -25.99
C ALA A 662 13.72 13.41 -27.19
N THR A 663 14.24 14.61 -26.92
CA THR A 663 14.60 15.58 -27.98
C THR A 663 15.64 15.00 -28.96
N ASN A 664 16.70 14.36 -28.44
CA ASN A 664 17.74 13.77 -29.28
C ASN A 664 17.21 12.63 -30.18
N ILE A 665 16.27 11.82 -29.68
CA ILE A 665 15.62 10.75 -30.45
C ILE A 665 14.72 11.32 -31.55
N ASP A 666 13.95 12.37 -31.25
CA ASP A 666 13.12 13.06 -32.25
C ASP A 666 13.97 13.67 -33.37
N GLU A 667 15.11 14.27 -33.03
CA GLU A 667 16.08 14.76 -34.03
C GLU A 667 16.66 13.63 -34.88
N LEU A 668 17.07 12.51 -34.26
CA LEU A 668 17.61 11.35 -34.98
C LEU A 668 16.59 10.76 -35.95
N LYS A 669 15.31 10.75 -35.56
CA LYS A 669 14.19 10.34 -36.41
C LYS A 669 14.03 11.27 -37.61
N SER A 670 14.10 12.58 -37.38
CA SER A 670 14.06 13.60 -38.45
C SER A 670 15.17 13.39 -39.47
N ILE A 671 16.41 13.16 -39.00
CA ILE A 671 17.56 12.84 -39.86
C ILE A 671 17.29 11.60 -40.70
N GLY A 672 16.84 10.51 -40.06
CA GLY A 672 16.61 9.24 -40.70
C GLY A 672 15.60 9.30 -41.84
N THR A 673 14.58 10.15 -41.73
CA THR A 673 13.49 10.26 -42.72
C THR A 673 13.73 11.26 -43.86
N ASN A 674 14.86 11.97 -43.87
CA ASN A 674 15.09 13.10 -44.77
C ASN A 674 15.85 12.69 -46.03
N GLY A 675 15.42 13.16 -47.20
CA GLY A 675 16.17 13.07 -48.46
C GLY A 675 16.17 11.71 -49.16
N HIS A 676 15.19 10.86 -48.87
CA HIS A 676 14.96 9.56 -49.51
C HIS A 676 13.44 9.24 -49.54
N ASN A 677 12.99 8.27 -50.33
CA ASN A 677 11.58 8.01 -50.67
C ASN A 677 10.80 7.18 -49.63
N ASN A 678 11.35 6.97 -48.42
CA ASN A 678 10.72 6.19 -47.34
C ASN A 678 10.11 4.84 -47.77
N LEU A 679 10.74 4.16 -48.72
CA LEU A 679 10.36 2.80 -49.08
C LEU A 679 10.39 1.89 -47.85
N GLN A 680 9.49 0.90 -47.80
CA GLN A 680 9.23 0.09 -46.60
C GLN A 680 10.52 -0.43 -45.90
N LYS A 681 11.48 -0.93 -46.68
CA LYS A 681 12.76 -1.46 -46.19
C LYS A 681 13.62 -0.39 -45.49
N ASN A 682 13.60 0.86 -45.97
CA ASN A 682 14.26 2.00 -45.34
C ASN A 682 13.54 2.40 -44.04
N ALA A 683 12.20 2.44 -44.05
CA ALA A 683 11.41 2.78 -42.88
C ALA A 683 11.61 1.78 -41.71
N GLU A 684 11.69 0.49 -42.02
CA GLU A 684 11.98 -0.57 -41.04
C GLU A 684 13.40 -0.42 -40.44
N ALA A 685 14.39 -0.11 -41.27
CA ALA A 685 15.77 0.15 -40.83
C ALA A 685 15.85 1.37 -39.88
N ILE A 686 15.18 2.47 -40.22
CA ILE A 686 15.12 3.68 -39.39
C ILE A 686 14.55 3.36 -38.00
N SER A 687 13.43 2.65 -37.94
CA SER A 687 12.81 2.23 -36.67
C SER A 687 13.75 1.36 -35.82
N LYS A 688 14.50 0.44 -36.43
CA LYS A 688 15.50 -0.39 -35.73
C LYS A 688 16.63 0.47 -35.14
N ILE A 689 17.16 1.42 -35.91
CA ILE A 689 18.24 2.32 -35.44
C ILE A 689 17.74 3.20 -34.28
N ILE A 690 16.55 3.79 -34.39
CA ILE A 690 15.96 4.63 -33.33
C ILE A 690 15.77 3.84 -32.03
N THR A 691 15.24 2.62 -32.12
CA THR A 691 15.01 1.77 -30.95
C THR A 691 16.31 1.47 -30.21
N LYS A 692 17.38 1.16 -30.95
CA LYS A 692 18.69 0.89 -30.35
C LYS A 692 19.37 2.14 -29.81
N ALA A 693 19.21 3.29 -30.45
CA ALA A 693 19.70 4.57 -29.94
C ALA A 693 19.06 4.92 -28.59
N LYS A 694 17.74 4.69 -28.48
CA LYS A 694 16.97 4.90 -27.26
C LYS A 694 17.47 4.03 -26.11
N LEU A 695 17.71 2.74 -26.37
CA LEU A 695 18.26 1.82 -25.36
C LEU A 695 19.65 2.27 -24.89
N ASP A 696 20.54 2.66 -25.80
CA ASP A 696 21.88 3.13 -25.44
C ASP A 696 21.87 4.43 -24.62
N TYR A 697 21.00 5.39 -24.96
CA TYR A 697 20.86 6.62 -24.17
C TYR A 697 20.41 6.35 -22.73
N PHE A 698 19.51 5.38 -22.51
CA PHE A 698 18.96 5.06 -21.18
C PHE A 698 19.79 4.09 -20.35
N ASP A 699 20.89 3.57 -20.89
CA ASP A 699 21.86 2.76 -20.14
C ASP A 699 22.71 3.66 -19.21
N VAL A 700 22.10 4.07 -18.10
CA VAL A 700 22.68 4.93 -17.07
C VAL A 700 22.31 4.44 -15.65
N ASN A 701 23.26 4.53 -14.73
CA ASN A 701 23.17 4.14 -13.33
C ASN A 701 23.52 5.27 -12.35
N SER A 702 24.07 6.39 -12.83
CA SER A 702 24.48 7.53 -11.98
C SER A 702 24.37 8.89 -12.67
N LYS A 703 24.39 9.96 -11.87
CA LYS A 703 24.39 11.36 -12.32
C LYS A 703 25.51 11.68 -13.30
N ALA A 704 26.71 11.14 -13.06
CA ALA A 704 27.84 11.33 -13.97
C ALA A 704 27.53 10.76 -15.37
N GLN A 705 26.81 9.64 -15.43
CA GLN A 705 26.43 9.02 -16.70
C GLN A 705 25.33 9.79 -17.43
N PHE A 706 24.41 10.46 -16.71
CA PHE A 706 23.39 11.32 -17.33
C PHE A 706 24.02 12.33 -18.27
N VAL A 707 25.04 13.03 -17.76
CA VAL A 707 25.75 14.09 -18.48
C VAL A 707 26.47 13.50 -19.68
N SER A 708 27.27 12.46 -19.48
CA SER A 708 28.07 11.86 -20.57
C SER A 708 27.24 11.30 -21.73
N LYS A 709 26.06 10.72 -21.45
CA LYS A 709 25.22 10.10 -22.50
C LYS A 709 24.47 11.13 -23.33
N ILE A 710 24.22 12.34 -22.83
CA ILE A 710 23.55 13.43 -23.56
C ILE A 710 24.51 14.53 -24.04
N GLU A 711 25.81 14.37 -23.80
CA GLU A 711 26.83 15.26 -24.36
C GLU A 711 26.77 15.31 -25.88
N GLU A 712 27.18 16.45 -26.43
CA GLU A 712 27.13 16.70 -27.87
C GLU A 712 27.93 15.65 -28.66
N SER A 713 29.03 15.14 -28.10
CA SER A 713 29.84 14.05 -28.69
C SER A 713 29.04 12.75 -28.87
N ALA A 714 28.29 12.32 -27.86
CA ALA A 714 27.46 11.11 -27.88
C ALA A 714 26.26 11.25 -28.82
N LYS A 715 25.68 12.45 -28.90
CA LYS A 715 24.66 12.81 -29.89
C LYS A 715 25.20 12.76 -31.32
N GLN A 716 26.34 13.41 -31.57
CA GLN A 716 26.93 13.43 -32.91
C GLN A 716 27.33 12.04 -33.41
N LEU A 717 27.76 11.15 -32.52
CA LEU A 717 28.06 9.76 -32.88
C LEU A 717 26.86 9.05 -33.54
N LYS A 718 25.69 9.15 -32.91
CA LYS A 718 24.44 8.53 -33.40
C LYS A 718 23.90 9.23 -34.65
N ASN A 719 23.98 10.56 -34.69
CA ASN A 719 23.61 11.33 -35.89
C ASN A 719 24.48 10.95 -37.10
N ASN A 720 25.80 10.86 -36.92
CA ASN A 720 26.74 10.47 -37.97
C ASN A 720 26.50 9.04 -38.47
N TYR A 721 26.11 8.13 -37.58
CA TYR A 721 25.71 6.77 -37.95
C TYR A 721 24.44 6.79 -38.82
N MET A 722 23.40 7.53 -38.41
CA MET A 722 22.17 7.66 -39.20
C MET A 722 22.43 8.33 -40.56
N TYR A 723 23.23 9.40 -40.63
CA TYR A 723 23.61 10.04 -41.90
C TYR A 723 24.27 9.06 -42.88
N SER A 724 25.09 8.13 -42.38
CA SER A 724 25.73 7.11 -43.21
C SER A 724 24.73 6.10 -43.78
N TRP A 725 23.70 5.75 -42.99
CA TRP A 725 22.59 4.91 -43.44
C TRP A 725 21.67 5.61 -44.43
N VAL A 726 21.45 6.93 -44.28
CA VAL A 726 20.68 7.73 -45.25
C VAL A 726 21.29 7.65 -46.66
N GLU A 727 22.61 7.57 -46.79
CA GLU A 727 23.26 7.35 -48.09
C GLU A 727 22.94 5.97 -48.69
N VAL A 728 22.87 4.91 -47.85
CA VAL A 728 22.42 3.58 -48.28
C VAL A 728 20.95 3.60 -48.71
N PHE A 729 20.10 4.32 -47.99
CA PHE A 729 18.67 4.48 -48.31
C PHE A 729 18.48 5.14 -49.68
N LYS A 730 19.26 6.19 -50.00
CA LYS A 730 19.24 6.84 -51.32
C LYS A 730 19.67 5.91 -52.46
N ASN A 731 20.67 5.04 -52.21
CA ASN A 731 21.12 4.08 -53.22
C ASN A 731 20.07 2.98 -53.45
N TYR A 732 19.37 2.55 -52.40
CA TYR A 732 18.24 1.63 -52.51
C TYR A 732 17.07 2.23 -53.30
N ASP A 733 16.73 3.50 -53.07
CA ASP A 733 15.69 4.19 -53.85
C ASP A 733 16.06 4.22 -55.35
N LYS A 734 17.31 4.58 -55.67
CA LYS A 734 17.79 4.57 -57.07
C LYS A 734 17.78 3.17 -57.68
N TYR A 735 18.10 2.14 -56.91
CA TYR A 735 18.04 0.75 -57.38
C TYR A 735 16.60 0.38 -57.74
N TYR A 736 15.65 0.75 -56.88
CA TYR A 736 14.23 0.54 -57.13
C TYR A 736 13.77 1.24 -58.41
N ASP A 737 14.21 2.49 -58.63
CA ASP A 737 13.91 3.22 -59.86
C ASP A 737 14.48 2.54 -61.12
N GLU A 738 15.73 2.04 -61.07
CA GLU A 738 16.35 1.32 -62.20
C GLU A 738 15.66 -0.03 -62.47
N LYS A 739 15.26 -0.75 -61.42
CA LYS A 739 14.48 -1.99 -61.54
C LYS A 739 13.13 -1.76 -62.22
N GLU A 740 12.44 -0.67 -61.88
CA GLU A 740 11.22 -0.28 -62.58
C GLU A 740 11.48 0.08 -64.05
N LYS A 741 12.62 0.68 -64.40
CA LYS A 741 13.01 0.90 -65.80
C LYS A 741 13.22 -0.40 -66.56
N VAL A 742 13.84 -1.42 -65.95
CA VAL A 742 13.98 -2.77 -66.57
C VAL A 742 12.61 -3.35 -66.92
N LYS A 743 11.66 -3.33 -65.99
CA LYS A 743 10.28 -3.79 -66.24
C LYS A 743 9.59 -3.00 -67.34
N ASN A 744 9.77 -1.68 -67.36
CA ASN A 744 9.17 -0.80 -68.35
C ASN A 744 9.74 -1.04 -69.76
N GLU A 745 11.04 -1.33 -69.89
CA GLU A 745 11.66 -1.68 -71.18
C GLU A 745 11.05 -2.96 -71.77
N PHE A 746 10.86 -4.01 -70.96
CA PHE A 746 10.18 -5.23 -71.42
C PHE A 746 8.72 -4.98 -71.81
N THR A 747 8.02 -4.11 -71.08
CA THR A 747 6.61 -3.80 -71.37
C THR A 747 6.46 -2.95 -72.64
N THR A 748 7.38 -2.00 -72.84
CA THR A 748 7.30 -1.01 -73.94
C THR A 748 7.91 -1.55 -75.23
N ASN A 749 9.16 -2.02 -75.18
CA ASN A 749 9.96 -2.30 -76.38
C ASN A 749 9.90 -3.78 -76.81
N TYR A 750 9.88 -4.74 -75.88
CA TYR A 750 9.86 -6.16 -76.24
C TYR A 750 8.53 -6.67 -76.82
N SER A 751 7.51 -5.80 -76.88
CA SER A 751 6.30 -6.02 -77.66
C SER A 751 6.50 -5.84 -79.18
N HIS A 752 7.64 -5.26 -79.61
CA HIS A 752 7.96 -5.02 -81.01
C HIS A 752 8.00 -6.32 -81.82
N MET A 753 7.41 -6.26 -83.02
CA MET A 753 7.18 -7.44 -83.86
C MET A 753 8.46 -8.12 -84.36
N ASP A 754 9.60 -7.43 -84.34
CA ASP A 754 10.88 -8.00 -84.77
C ASP A 754 11.61 -8.81 -83.68
N ILE A 755 11.22 -8.69 -82.41
CA ILE A 755 11.85 -9.39 -81.28
C ILE A 755 10.86 -10.26 -80.49
N LYS A 756 9.55 -10.08 -80.70
CA LYS A 756 8.50 -10.76 -79.94
C LYS A 756 8.70 -12.27 -79.83
N TYR A 757 9.19 -12.92 -80.89
CA TYR A 757 9.49 -14.36 -80.92
C TYR A 757 10.44 -14.87 -79.83
N VAL A 758 11.24 -13.99 -79.20
CA VAL A 758 12.24 -14.35 -78.17
C VAL A 758 12.01 -13.61 -76.84
N SER A 759 10.94 -12.81 -76.74
CA SER A 759 10.67 -11.92 -75.60
C SER A 759 10.54 -12.65 -74.25
N GLU A 760 9.86 -13.79 -74.21
CA GLU A 760 9.69 -14.59 -72.98
C GLU A 760 11.01 -15.15 -72.45
N ALA A 761 11.87 -15.64 -73.35
CA ALA A 761 13.19 -16.16 -72.98
C ALA A 761 14.09 -15.05 -72.42
N ALA A 762 14.08 -13.86 -73.04
CA ALA A 762 14.83 -12.70 -72.58
C ALA A 762 14.34 -12.23 -71.20
N LYS A 763 13.02 -12.22 -70.97
CA LYS A 763 12.43 -11.87 -69.68
C LYS A 763 12.85 -12.86 -68.58
N LYS A 764 12.81 -14.15 -68.87
CA LYS A 764 13.23 -15.20 -67.93
C LYS A 764 14.67 -14.99 -67.43
N PHE A 765 15.58 -14.60 -68.32
CA PHE A 765 16.95 -14.27 -67.94
C PHE A 765 17.03 -13.00 -67.08
N SER A 766 16.29 -11.94 -67.42
CA SER A 766 16.22 -10.72 -66.62
C SER A 766 15.74 -10.99 -65.19
N ASP A 767 14.65 -11.76 -65.05
CA ASP A 767 14.10 -12.14 -63.74
C ASP A 767 15.12 -12.93 -62.89
N GLN A 768 15.98 -13.74 -63.52
CA GLN A 768 17.05 -14.46 -62.83
C GLN A 768 18.13 -13.50 -62.31
N GLN A 769 18.54 -12.51 -63.10
CA GLN A 769 19.52 -11.50 -62.69
C GLN A 769 18.97 -10.63 -61.54
N GLU A 770 17.72 -10.18 -61.62
CA GLU A 770 17.07 -9.39 -60.56
C GLU A 770 17.05 -10.12 -59.20
N ARG A 771 16.84 -11.45 -59.17
CA ARG A 771 16.88 -12.24 -57.93
C ARG A 771 18.25 -12.25 -57.27
N LEU A 772 19.31 -12.31 -58.06
CA LEU A 772 20.69 -12.26 -57.55
C LEU A 772 21.02 -10.88 -56.98
N ILE A 773 20.52 -9.82 -57.63
CA ILE A 773 20.70 -8.43 -57.19
C ILE A 773 19.96 -8.17 -55.87
N GLU A 774 18.74 -8.69 -55.71
CA GLU A 774 17.97 -8.56 -54.45
C GLU A 774 18.67 -9.23 -53.25
N THR A 775 19.48 -10.27 -53.50
CA THR A 775 20.30 -10.92 -52.45
C THR A 775 21.39 -9.97 -51.92
N LEU A 776 22.02 -9.18 -52.79
CA LEU A 776 23.00 -8.16 -52.39
C LEU A 776 22.36 -7.07 -51.50
N VAL A 777 21.14 -6.63 -51.85
CA VAL A 777 20.38 -5.68 -51.03
C VAL A 777 20.15 -6.23 -49.62
N ASN A 778 19.68 -7.48 -49.49
CA ASN A 778 19.40 -8.08 -48.18
C ASN A 778 20.64 -8.14 -47.28
N ASN A 779 21.80 -8.49 -47.84
CA ASN A 779 23.04 -8.59 -47.08
C ASN A 779 23.46 -7.27 -46.42
N VAL A 780 23.21 -6.13 -47.07
CA VAL A 780 23.53 -4.80 -46.51
C VAL A 780 22.60 -4.48 -45.32
N TYR A 781 21.30 -4.77 -45.43
CA TYR A 781 20.32 -4.43 -44.38
C TYR A 781 20.39 -5.33 -43.14
N ASN A 782 20.89 -6.58 -43.28
CA ASN A 782 21.06 -7.52 -42.18
C ASN A 782 22.06 -7.04 -41.10
N GLU A 783 22.92 -6.05 -41.38
CA GLU A 783 23.79 -5.44 -40.35
C GLU A 783 22.99 -4.85 -39.17
N LEU A 784 21.73 -4.47 -39.40
CA LEU A 784 20.84 -3.91 -38.38
C LEU A 784 20.18 -4.96 -37.48
N ASP A 785 20.38 -6.26 -37.71
CA ASP A 785 19.73 -7.34 -36.95
C ASP A 785 20.55 -7.81 -35.72
N GLN A 786 21.75 -7.27 -35.49
CA GLN A 786 22.57 -7.57 -34.31
C GLN A 786 21.94 -7.05 -33.00
N GLN A 787 22.17 -7.70 -31.84
CA GLN A 787 21.59 -7.25 -30.55
C GLN A 787 22.01 -5.83 -30.14
N THR A 788 23.25 -5.43 -30.44
CA THR A 788 23.81 -4.11 -30.13
C THR A 788 24.38 -3.47 -31.39
N ILE A 789 24.24 -2.15 -31.54
CA ILE A 789 24.90 -1.38 -32.62
C ILE A 789 26.22 -0.83 -32.09
N ASP A 790 27.30 -1.05 -32.83
CA ASP A 790 28.52 -0.26 -32.69
C ASP A 790 28.34 1.05 -33.47
N TRP A 791 28.05 2.14 -32.75
CA TRP A 791 27.82 3.46 -33.31
C TRP A 791 29.03 4.06 -34.05
N THR A 792 30.23 3.50 -33.86
CA THR A 792 31.45 3.93 -34.56
C THR A 792 31.60 3.30 -35.95
N LYS A 793 30.95 2.15 -36.19
CA LYS A 793 31.10 1.35 -37.39
C LYS A 793 30.01 1.66 -38.42
N LYS A 794 30.32 2.53 -39.37
CA LYS A 794 29.40 2.99 -40.42
C LYS A 794 29.14 1.90 -41.47
N PRO A 795 27.95 1.87 -42.11
CA PRO A 795 27.68 0.96 -43.23
C PRO A 795 28.62 1.23 -44.41
N GLU A 796 29.08 0.17 -45.06
CA GLU A 796 30.00 0.26 -46.20
C GLU A 796 29.26 0.71 -47.47
N LYS A 797 29.46 1.97 -47.86
CA LYS A 797 28.84 2.56 -49.06
C LYS A 797 29.11 1.75 -50.34
N SER A 798 30.30 1.19 -50.49
CA SER A 798 30.69 0.39 -51.66
C SER A 798 29.74 -0.78 -51.92
N LYS A 799 29.25 -1.46 -50.88
CA LYS A 799 28.28 -2.56 -51.02
C LYS A 799 26.92 -2.11 -51.49
N SER A 800 26.52 -0.87 -51.16
CA SER A 800 25.27 -0.31 -51.65
C SER A 800 25.34 0.17 -53.11
N ASP A 801 26.52 0.59 -53.56
CA ASP A 801 26.77 0.92 -54.96
C ASP A 801 26.78 -0.34 -55.85
N GLU A 802 27.21 -1.48 -55.33
CA GLU A 802 27.26 -2.77 -56.04
C GLU A 802 25.88 -3.22 -56.56
N PHE A 803 24.84 -3.22 -55.71
CA PHE A 803 23.51 -3.66 -56.15
C PHE A 803 22.88 -2.68 -57.15
N LEU A 804 23.12 -1.37 -57.00
CA LEU A 804 22.63 -0.35 -57.93
C LEU A 804 23.31 -0.49 -59.31
N ASN A 805 24.63 -0.71 -59.32
CA ASN A 805 25.40 -0.86 -60.55
C ASN A 805 25.06 -2.16 -61.30
N ALA A 806 24.76 -3.24 -60.57
CA ALA A 806 24.32 -4.49 -61.17
C ALA A 806 22.99 -4.33 -61.94
N GLU A 807 22.02 -3.62 -61.36
CA GLU A 807 20.71 -3.36 -62.01
C GLU A 807 20.87 -2.48 -63.26
N LYS A 808 21.69 -1.44 -63.20
CA LYS A 808 22.04 -0.61 -64.37
C LYS A 808 22.71 -1.42 -65.48
N THR A 809 23.58 -2.35 -65.10
CA THR A 809 24.27 -3.24 -66.04
C THR A 809 23.28 -4.14 -66.75
N LEU A 810 22.31 -4.72 -66.03
CA LEU A 810 21.23 -5.51 -66.62
C LEU A 810 20.41 -4.70 -67.64
N LEU A 811 19.97 -3.50 -67.25
CA LEU A 811 19.17 -2.61 -68.09
C LEU A 811 19.89 -2.27 -69.41
N VAL A 812 21.12 -1.78 -69.33
CA VAL A 812 21.83 -1.29 -70.51
C VAL A 812 22.50 -2.42 -71.29
N CYS A 813 23.29 -3.25 -70.61
CA CYS A 813 24.18 -4.19 -71.27
C CYS A 813 23.44 -5.40 -71.84
N PHE A 814 22.29 -5.76 -71.27
CA PHE A 814 21.44 -6.82 -71.79
C PHE A 814 20.17 -6.27 -72.44
N VAL A 815 19.26 -5.69 -71.65
CA VAL A 815 17.87 -5.42 -72.10
C VAL A 815 17.85 -4.47 -73.30
N LYS A 816 18.56 -3.35 -73.24
CA LYS A 816 18.63 -2.38 -74.35
C LYS A 816 19.46 -2.89 -75.53
N ASN A 817 20.63 -3.48 -75.27
CA ASN A 817 21.51 -3.97 -76.33
C ASN A 817 20.90 -5.12 -77.14
N PHE A 818 20.26 -6.08 -76.48
CA PHE A 818 19.63 -7.22 -77.14
C PHE A 818 18.48 -6.76 -78.05
N TYR A 819 17.68 -5.82 -77.59
CA TYR A 819 16.66 -5.14 -78.40
C TYR A 819 17.28 -4.42 -79.60
N ASN A 820 18.32 -3.62 -79.37
CA ASN A 820 19.00 -2.86 -80.42
C ASN A 820 19.57 -3.77 -81.53
N ILE A 821 20.17 -4.90 -81.16
CA ILE A 821 20.70 -5.87 -82.12
C ILE A 821 19.57 -6.45 -82.99
N LEU A 822 18.53 -7.00 -82.38
CA LEU A 822 17.50 -7.74 -83.14
C LEU A 822 16.53 -6.85 -83.91
N VAL A 823 16.26 -5.65 -83.40
CA VAL A 823 15.30 -4.72 -84.00
C VAL A 823 15.97 -3.62 -84.82
N ASN A 824 16.91 -2.88 -84.23
CA ASN A 824 17.47 -1.69 -84.90
C ASN A 824 18.59 -2.05 -85.89
N GLN A 825 19.34 -3.13 -85.66
CA GLN A 825 20.44 -3.55 -86.52
C GLN A 825 20.01 -4.65 -87.50
N PHE A 826 19.39 -5.72 -86.99
CA PHE A 826 18.97 -6.88 -87.78
C PHE A 826 17.45 -6.98 -87.96
N GLY A 827 16.72 -5.89 -87.79
CA GLY A 827 15.27 -5.83 -87.99
C GLY A 827 14.84 -6.27 -89.39
N TYR A 828 13.57 -6.66 -89.52
CA TYR A 828 13.04 -7.24 -90.75
C TYR A 828 13.13 -6.28 -91.94
N ASP A 829 12.69 -5.04 -91.74
CA ASP A 829 12.76 -3.98 -92.75
C ASP A 829 14.15 -3.31 -92.86
N VAL A 830 15.08 -3.64 -91.96
CA VAL A 830 16.42 -3.03 -91.89
C VAL A 830 17.47 -3.87 -92.62
N ALA A 831 17.55 -5.17 -92.28
CA ALA A 831 18.61 -6.05 -92.77
C ALA A 831 18.13 -7.04 -93.84
N TYR A 832 16.90 -7.52 -93.72
CA TYR A 832 16.35 -8.54 -94.63
C TYR A 832 15.65 -7.97 -95.85
N ASN A 833 15.30 -6.69 -95.82
CA ASN A 833 14.66 -6.00 -96.94
C ASN A 833 15.69 -5.59 -97.99
N VAL A 834 16.03 -6.54 -98.85
CA VAL A 834 17.08 -6.45 -99.87
C VAL A 834 16.66 -5.52 -101.02
N GLU A 835 17.50 -4.53 -101.33
CA GLU A 835 17.41 -3.71 -102.55
C GLU A 835 17.92 -4.49 -103.76
N VAL A 836 17.14 -4.45 -104.84
CA VAL A 836 17.43 -5.08 -106.13
C VAL A 836 17.15 -4.13 -107.30
N PRO A 837 17.74 -4.34 -108.48
CA PRO A 837 17.40 -3.56 -109.66
C PRO A 837 16.02 -3.93 -110.21
N LYS A 838 15.25 -2.92 -110.61
CA LYS A 838 14.05 -3.00 -111.43
C LYS A 838 14.35 -2.36 -112.78
N TYR A 839 14.25 -3.13 -113.85
CA TYR A 839 14.56 -2.63 -115.19
C TYR A 839 13.31 -2.09 -115.89
N SER A 840 13.46 -1.05 -116.70
CA SER A 840 12.40 -0.49 -117.54
C SER A 840 12.90 -0.25 -118.95
N TRP A 841 12.10 -0.62 -119.94
CA TRP A 841 12.39 -0.38 -121.35
C TRP A 841 11.69 0.89 -121.82
N ASP A 842 12.47 1.87 -122.26
CA ASP A 842 11.95 3.17 -122.72
C ASP A 842 11.65 3.23 -124.23
N GLY A 843 11.97 2.16 -124.97
CA GLY A 843 11.84 2.11 -126.44
C GLY A 843 13.18 2.02 -127.17
N ASN A 844 14.27 2.44 -126.53
CA ASN A 844 15.63 2.47 -127.11
C ASN A 844 16.71 1.82 -126.21
N SER A 845 16.58 1.93 -124.89
CA SER A 845 17.51 1.38 -123.89
C SER A 845 16.79 0.83 -122.65
N PHE A 846 17.48 -0.05 -121.91
CA PHE A 846 17.05 -0.45 -120.57
C PHE A 846 17.59 0.56 -119.56
N ASN A 847 16.68 1.21 -118.83
CA ASN A 847 17.00 1.95 -117.62
C ASN A 847 16.73 1.08 -116.40
N PHE A 848 17.30 1.41 -115.24
CA PHE A 848 16.97 0.71 -113.99
C PHE A 848 16.66 1.69 -112.86
N SER A 849 15.75 1.27 -111.97
CA SER A 849 15.51 1.86 -110.66
C SER A 849 15.79 0.82 -109.57
N ARG A 850 15.81 1.23 -108.31
CA ARG A 850 15.99 0.32 -107.18
C ARG A 850 14.65 0.09 -106.50
N ILE A 851 14.41 -1.15 -106.09
CA ILE A 851 13.25 -1.52 -105.30
C ILE A 851 13.64 -2.47 -104.19
N ASN A 852 12.86 -2.46 -103.12
CA ASN A 852 13.05 -3.29 -101.95
C ASN A 852 12.13 -4.52 -102.02
N ILE A 853 12.67 -5.73 -101.90
CA ILE A 853 11.89 -6.97 -102.08
C ILE A 853 10.77 -7.08 -101.04
N LEU A 854 11.10 -7.10 -99.75
CA LEU A 854 10.11 -7.30 -98.68
C LEU A 854 9.13 -6.12 -98.59
N SER A 855 9.60 -4.91 -98.88
CA SER A 855 8.76 -3.72 -98.80
C SER A 855 7.63 -3.66 -99.83
N ASN A 856 7.72 -4.44 -100.90
CA ASN A 856 6.69 -4.58 -101.93
C ASN A 856 5.74 -5.78 -101.69
N GLY A 857 5.90 -6.51 -100.58
CA GLY A 857 4.98 -7.54 -100.15
C GLY A 857 3.79 -7.02 -99.34
N ASP A 858 3.06 -7.93 -98.70
CA ASP A 858 1.92 -7.60 -97.84
C ASP A 858 2.39 -6.90 -96.57
N VAL A 859 1.91 -5.67 -96.36
CA VAL A 859 2.24 -4.82 -95.21
C VAL A 859 1.97 -5.52 -93.88
N SER A 860 0.95 -6.38 -93.79
CA SER A 860 0.58 -7.12 -92.58
C SER A 860 1.58 -8.23 -92.18
N TYR A 861 2.53 -8.52 -93.06
CA TYR A 861 3.61 -9.51 -92.90
C TYR A 861 5.01 -8.89 -92.97
N LYS A 862 5.13 -7.55 -92.92
CA LYS A 862 6.37 -6.85 -92.54
C LYS A 862 6.62 -7.01 -91.03
N ASN A 863 6.83 -8.26 -90.63
CA ASN A 863 6.88 -8.69 -89.24
C ASN A 863 7.78 -9.91 -89.13
N LYS A 864 8.96 -9.75 -88.53
CA LYS A 864 9.92 -10.85 -88.38
C LYS A 864 9.35 -12.04 -87.64
N THR A 865 8.60 -11.81 -86.56
CA THR A 865 8.02 -12.88 -85.75
C THR A 865 7.04 -13.73 -86.56
N LYS A 866 6.12 -13.10 -87.30
CA LYS A 866 5.22 -13.83 -88.22
C LYS A 866 5.98 -14.53 -89.34
N ALA A 867 7.02 -13.89 -89.89
CA ALA A 867 7.86 -14.50 -90.92
C ALA A 867 8.61 -15.73 -90.39
N MET A 868 9.05 -15.71 -89.13
CA MET A 868 9.66 -16.86 -88.44
C MET A 868 8.65 -17.95 -88.09
N GLU A 869 7.40 -17.60 -87.75
CA GLU A 869 6.31 -18.56 -87.57
C GLU A 869 6.00 -19.30 -88.88
N ASP A 870 5.86 -18.55 -89.98
CA ASP A 870 5.71 -19.12 -91.32
C ASP A 870 6.96 -19.92 -91.73
N ALA A 871 8.16 -19.45 -91.39
CA ALA A 871 9.40 -20.18 -91.64
C ALA A 871 9.41 -21.55 -90.94
N LYS A 872 8.99 -21.61 -89.66
CA LYS A 872 8.83 -22.87 -88.93
C LYS A 872 7.77 -23.75 -89.58
N LYS A 873 6.64 -23.17 -89.97
CA LYS A 873 5.51 -23.89 -90.58
C LYS A 873 5.84 -24.51 -91.93
N TYR A 874 6.61 -23.80 -92.78
CA TYR A 874 6.90 -24.19 -94.16
C TYR A 874 8.34 -24.69 -94.37
N ALA A 875 9.12 -24.91 -93.31
CA ALA A 875 10.54 -25.29 -93.35
C ALA A 875 10.85 -26.47 -94.30
N ASN A 876 9.91 -27.39 -94.43
CA ASN A 876 10.04 -28.65 -95.19
C ASN A 876 9.17 -28.72 -96.45
N ASN A 877 8.45 -27.65 -96.81
CA ASN A 877 7.55 -27.68 -97.98
C ASN A 877 8.29 -27.22 -99.23
N SER A 878 8.08 -27.84 -100.40
CA SER A 878 8.52 -27.24 -101.66
C SER A 878 7.67 -26.01 -101.98
N LEU A 879 8.29 -24.83 -101.98
CA LEU A 879 7.63 -23.57 -102.32
C LEU A 879 7.90 -23.23 -103.79
N LYS A 880 7.42 -24.07 -104.69
CA LYS A 880 7.56 -23.82 -106.13
C LYS A 880 6.75 -22.58 -106.55
N PRO A 881 7.32 -21.62 -107.28
CA PRO A 881 6.56 -20.49 -107.85
C PRO A 881 5.62 -20.98 -108.98
N ARG A 882 4.44 -20.37 -109.11
CA ARG A 882 3.40 -20.77 -110.10
C ARG A 882 3.85 -20.69 -111.56
N GLN A 883 3.48 -21.71 -112.33
CA GLN A 883 3.16 -21.66 -113.76
C GLN A 883 1.63 -21.81 -113.87
N LYS A 884 0.88 -21.00 -114.62
CA LYS A 884 -0.58 -21.21 -114.74
C LYS A 884 -1.08 -21.03 -116.17
N PHE A 885 -1.30 -22.16 -116.82
CA PHE A 885 -2.60 -22.55 -117.38
C PHE A 885 -3.24 -23.55 -116.38
N GLY A 886 -4.51 -23.38 -116.00
CA GLY A 886 -5.26 -24.30 -115.13
C GLY A 886 -6.01 -23.63 -113.96
N THR A 887 -7.16 -24.20 -113.55
CA THR A 887 -8.15 -23.62 -112.62
C THR A 887 -7.94 -23.93 -111.14
N GLU A 888 -6.91 -24.69 -110.74
CA GLU A 888 -6.58 -24.89 -109.32
C GLU A 888 -5.43 -23.96 -108.91
N ALA A 889 -5.66 -23.12 -107.89
CA ALA A 889 -4.62 -22.29 -107.29
C ALA A 889 -3.74 -23.17 -106.39
N SER A 890 -2.42 -23.13 -106.55
CA SER A 890 -1.52 -23.59 -105.49
C SER A 890 -1.45 -22.51 -104.40
N ASN A 891 -1.48 -22.91 -103.13
CA ASN A 891 -1.46 -21.99 -101.97
C ASN A 891 -0.15 -21.19 -101.83
N ASN A 892 0.87 -21.44 -102.66
CA ASN A 892 2.22 -20.85 -102.51
C ASN A 892 2.34 -19.44 -103.09
N ASP A 893 1.49 -19.05 -104.04
CA ASP A 893 1.52 -17.70 -104.64
C ASP A 893 1.32 -16.60 -103.60
N GLU A 894 0.39 -16.84 -102.67
CA GLU A 894 0.10 -15.91 -101.59
C GLU A 894 1.35 -15.72 -100.72
N LEU A 895 2.14 -16.77 -100.46
CA LEU A 895 3.39 -16.68 -99.71
C LEU A 895 4.47 -15.89 -100.46
N TYR A 896 4.61 -16.08 -101.77
CA TYR A 896 5.56 -15.30 -102.58
C TYR A 896 5.17 -13.82 -102.62
N HIS A 897 3.88 -13.52 -102.78
CA HIS A 897 3.35 -12.15 -102.76
C HIS A 897 3.47 -11.50 -101.38
N ARG A 898 3.14 -12.25 -100.32
CA ARG A 898 3.23 -11.84 -98.92
C ARG A 898 4.61 -11.29 -98.57
N TYR A 899 5.67 -11.90 -99.08
CA TYR A 899 7.05 -11.45 -98.85
C TYR A 899 7.65 -10.65 -100.01
N GLY A 900 6.87 -10.32 -101.05
CA GLY A 900 7.33 -9.55 -102.22
C GLY A 900 8.33 -10.27 -103.13
N PHE A 901 8.55 -11.58 -102.94
CA PHE A 901 9.44 -12.41 -103.78
C PHE A 901 8.85 -12.65 -105.18
N ASP A 902 7.56 -12.39 -105.40
CA ASP A 902 6.94 -12.32 -106.72
C ASP A 902 7.41 -11.12 -107.57
N ASN A 903 8.05 -10.14 -106.94
CA ASN A 903 8.65 -8.96 -107.57
C ASN A 903 10.16 -9.10 -107.84
N ILE A 904 10.75 -10.30 -107.75
CA ILE A 904 12.20 -10.48 -108.02
C ILE A 904 12.56 -10.37 -109.51
N TYR A 905 11.62 -10.18 -110.43
CA TYR A 905 11.89 -10.30 -111.88
C TYR A 905 11.47 -9.08 -112.72
N LEU A 906 11.47 -7.88 -112.11
CA LEU A 906 10.76 -6.68 -112.58
C LEU A 906 11.31 -6.05 -113.87
N ILE A 907 10.57 -6.22 -114.96
CA ILE A 907 10.74 -5.44 -116.20
C ILE A 907 9.45 -4.64 -116.46
N ASP A 908 9.56 -3.32 -116.59
CA ASP A 908 8.44 -2.44 -116.99
C ASP A 908 8.57 -2.02 -118.46
N LYS A 909 7.44 -1.92 -119.17
CA LYS A 909 7.37 -1.30 -120.50
C LYS A 909 6.30 -0.23 -120.51
N SER A 910 6.69 1.01 -120.79
CA SER A 910 5.76 2.14 -120.90
C SER A 910 4.79 2.26 -119.72
N ASN A 911 5.30 2.11 -118.48
CA ASN A 911 4.56 2.14 -117.21
C ASN A 911 3.57 0.98 -116.96
N LEU A 912 3.62 -0.11 -117.73
CA LEU A 912 2.93 -1.36 -117.43
C LEU A 912 3.89 -2.36 -116.78
N ASN A 913 3.50 -2.89 -115.62
CA ASN A 913 4.23 -3.96 -114.95
C ASN A 913 4.06 -5.27 -115.72
N THR A 914 5.11 -5.67 -116.45
CA THR A 914 5.04 -6.84 -117.32
C THR A 914 5.19 -8.17 -116.57
N ASN A 915 5.44 -8.17 -115.24
CA ASN A 915 5.40 -9.40 -114.43
C ASN A 915 4.04 -10.13 -114.54
N THR A 916 2.97 -9.35 -114.72
CA THR A 916 1.60 -9.86 -114.93
C THR A 916 1.30 -10.22 -116.38
N GLU A 917 1.87 -9.51 -117.38
CA GLU A 917 1.63 -9.78 -118.81
C GLU A 917 2.49 -10.92 -119.38
N ILE A 918 3.73 -11.07 -118.93
CA ILE A 918 4.62 -12.19 -119.32
C ILE A 918 4.07 -13.52 -118.80
N LYS A 919 3.27 -13.50 -117.71
CA LYS A 919 2.46 -14.65 -117.25
C LYS A 919 1.35 -15.05 -118.25
N TYR A 920 0.93 -14.16 -119.15
CA TYR A 920 -0.25 -14.35 -120.03
C TYR A 920 0.10 -14.49 -121.52
N LYS A 921 1.05 -13.71 -122.07
CA LYS A 921 1.26 -13.58 -123.52
C LYS A 921 2.08 -14.68 -124.21
N ILE A 922 2.90 -15.43 -123.48
CA ILE A 922 3.77 -16.49 -124.06
C ILE A 922 2.96 -17.73 -124.52
N TYR A 923 1.70 -17.88 -124.09
CA TYR A 923 0.88 -19.04 -124.43
C TYR A 923 -0.35 -18.75 -125.32
N GLU A 924 -0.86 -17.52 -125.39
CA GLU A 924 -2.10 -17.22 -126.16
C GLU A 924 -1.90 -16.87 -127.64
N LYS A 925 -0.68 -16.53 -128.09
CA LYS A 925 -0.39 -16.34 -129.53
C LYS A 925 0.16 -17.59 -130.19
N LYS A 926 -0.51 -18.73 -129.98
CA LYS A 926 -0.32 -19.94 -130.80
C LYS A 926 -1.50 -20.90 -130.71
N TYR A 927 -2.74 -20.43 -130.93
CA TYR A 927 -3.85 -21.38 -131.02
C TYR A 927 -4.95 -21.15 -132.07
N ASP A 928 -4.97 -20.04 -132.83
CA ASP A 928 -6.10 -19.85 -133.78
C ASP A 928 -5.78 -19.42 -135.22
N SER A 929 -4.51 -19.42 -135.64
CA SER A 929 -4.22 -19.33 -137.07
C SER A 929 -2.93 -20.04 -137.46
N LEU A 930 -2.94 -21.37 -137.42
CA LEU A 930 -2.37 -22.23 -138.47
C LEU A 930 -2.66 -23.71 -138.19
N ILE A 931 -3.94 -24.05 -137.94
CA ILE A 931 -4.48 -25.41 -138.16
C ILE A 931 -4.59 -25.69 -139.68
N ARG A 932 -3.51 -25.40 -140.43
CA ARG A 932 -3.20 -25.85 -141.81
C ARG A 932 -1.68 -25.96 -142.09
N GLY A 933 -0.82 -26.00 -141.07
CA GLY A 933 0.63 -26.09 -141.29
C GLY A 933 1.43 -26.43 -140.04
N GLU A 934 1.08 -27.51 -139.33
CA GLU A 934 1.77 -27.90 -138.09
C GLU A 934 1.70 -29.42 -137.86
N TYR A 935 2.86 -30.09 -137.81
CA TYR A 935 3.05 -31.36 -137.08
C TYR A 935 4.51 -31.63 -136.63
N ARG A 936 5.46 -30.70 -136.81
CA ARG A 936 6.90 -30.91 -136.47
C ARG A 936 7.47 -30.03 -135.35
N ARG A 937 6.66 -29.23 -134.64
CA ARG A 937 7.16 -28.34 -133.55
C ARG A 937 6.69 -28.74 -132.14
N THR A 938 5.97 -29.85 -131.99
CA THR A 938 5.38 -30.32 -130.73
C THR A 938 6.28 -31.27 -129.92
N SER A 939 7.50 -31.60 -130.37
CA SER A 939 8.37 -32.57 -129.67
C SER A 939 9.26 -31.98 -128.57
N LEU A 940 9.37 -30.65 -128.44
CA LEU A 940 10.17 -30.01 -127.38
C LEU A 940 9.38 -29.74 -126.08
N TYR A 941 8.04 -29.81 -126.12
CA TYR A 941 7.19 -29.44 -124.97
C TYR A 941 6.33 -30.58 -124.40
N ASN A 942 6.20 -31.71 -125.10
CA ASN A 942 5.32 -32.82 -124.69
C ASN A 942 6.05 -34.11 -124.32
N SER A 943 7.34 -34.03 -124.03
CA SER A 943 8.07 -35.16 -123.50
C SER A 943 8.19 -35.04 -121.98
N ASN A 944 7.59 -36.00 -121.28
CA ASN A 944 7.72 -36.29 -119.85
C ASN A 944 9.17 -36.64 -119.46
N ASN A 945 10.11 -35.77 -119.81
CA ASN A 945 11.53 -36.05 -119.73
C ASN A 945 12.03 -35.54 -118.39
N THR A 946 12.01 -36.36 -117.33
CA THR A 946 13.19 -37.17 -117.00
C THR A 946 14.46 -36.54 -117.59
N ILE A 947 15.16 -35.77 -116.76
CA ILE A 947 16.58 -35.45 -116.99
C ILE A 947 17.24 -36.79 -117.29
N SER A 948 17.75 -37.02 -118.50
CA SER A 948 18.32 -38.33 -118.84
C SER A 948 19.47 -38.64 -117.87
N ASN A 949 19.44 -39.83 -117.31
CA ASN A 949 20.18 -40.29 -116.12
C ASN A 949 21.73 -40.27 -116.22
N ASP A 950 22.33 -39.85 -117.33
CA ASP A 950 23.73 -40.19 -117.62
C ASP A 950 24.77 -39.08 -117.34
N TYR A 951 24.38 -37.88 -116.86
CA TYR A 951 25.30 -36.71 -116.87
C TYR A 951 25.31 -35.80 -115.63
N PHE A 952 24.65 -36.16 -114.51
CA PHE A 952 24.72 -35.43 -113.23
C PHE A 952 24.92 -36.40 -112.07
N ASN A 953 25.53 -35.95 -110.96
CA ASN A 953 25.57 -36.74 -109.73
C ASN A 953 24.13 -36.93 -109.19
N LEU A 954 23.51 -38.06 -109.55
CA LEU A 954 22.09 -38.36 -109.47
C LEU A 954 21.48 -38.16 -108.08
N THR A 955 22.24 -38.36 -107.01
CA THR A 955 21.73 -38.26 -105.63
C THR A 955 21.28 -36.84 -105.31
N GLU A 956 22.07 -35.82 -105.67
CA GLU A 956 21.78 -34.42 -105.32
C GLU A 956 20.59 -33.86 -106.11
N VAL A 957 20.43 -34.27 -107.37
CA VAL A 957 19.35 -33.81 -108.26
C VAL A 957 18.05 -34.58 -107.99
N SER A 958 18.12 -35.87 -107.67
CA SER A 958 16.94 -36.67 -107.30
C SER A 958 16.37 -36.27 -105.93
N GLU A 959 17.22 -35.94 -104.95
CA GLU A 959 16.81 -35.35 -103.67
C GLU A 959 16.05 -34.03 -103.89
N LEU A 960 16.57 -33.14 -104.74
CA LEU A 960 15.89 -31.90 -105.12
C LEU A 960 14.61 -32.14 -105.92
N ASN A 961 14.53 -33.17 -106.77
CA ASN A 961 13.31 -33.48 -107.53
C ASN A 961 12.17 -34.02 -106.64
N SER A 962 12.49 -34.66 -105.51
CA SER A 962 11.47 -35.18 -104.58
C SER A 962 10.80 -34.09 -103.74
N ASN A 963 11.50 -33.00 -103.43
CA ASN A 963 10.96 -31.83 -102.73
C ASN A 963 11.79 -30.57 -103.05
N PRO A 964 11.55 -29.91 -104.20
CA PRO A 964 12.47 -28.89 -104.69
C PRO A 964 12.50 -27.64 -103.82
N VAL A 965 13.71 -27.19 -103.49
CA VAL A 965 13.98 -25.99 -102.69
C VAL A 965 14.21 -24.81 -103.63
N TYR A 966 13.44 -23.73 -103.45
CA TYR A 966 13.53 -22.51 -104.23
C TYR A 966 14.00 -21.33 -103.38
N VAL A 967 14.20 -20.15 -103.98
CA VAL A 967 14.71 -18.95 -103.31
C VAL A 967 13.91 -18.60 -102.04
N LEU A 968 12.57 -18.67 -102.07
CA LEU A 968 11.73 -18.41 -100.88
C LEU A 968 11.95 -19.46 -99.77
N ASN A 969 12.21 -20.72 -100.13
CA ASN A 969 12.55 -21.74 -99.14
C ASN A 969 13.85 -21.42 -98.42
N VAL A 970 14.85 -20.92 -99.13
CA VAL A 970 16.14 -20.56 -98.53
C VAL A 970 15.98 -19.37 -97.58
N PHE A 971 15.22 -18.34 -97.98
CA PHE A 971 14.87 -17.21 -97.12
C PHE A 971 14.21 -17.66 -95.80
N LEU A 972 13.18 -18.51 -95.88
CA LEU A 972 12.52 -19.04 -94.69
C LEU A 972 13.47 -19.90 -93.83
N LYS A 973 14.33 -20.74 -94.44
CA LYS A 973 15.32 -21.52 -93.69
C LYS A 973 16.33 -20.65 -92.95
N LEU A 974 16.79 -19.56 -93.58
CA LEU A 974 17.68 -18.57 -92.96
C LEU A 974 16.99 -17.86 -91.77
N LEU A 975 15.71 -17.48 -91.91
CA LEU A 975 14.93 -16.89 -90.82
C LEU A 975 14.70 -17.86 -89.66
N ASN A 976 14.40 -19.13 -89.94
CA ASN A 976 14.27 -20.14 -88.87
C ASN A 976 15.61 -20.35 -88.13
N TYR A 977 16.72 -20.36 -88.86
CA TYR A 977 18.05 -20.48 -88.29
C TYR A 977 18.40 -19.29 -87.37
N GLU A 978 18.04 -18.06 -87.76
CA GLU A 978 18.15 -16.92 -86.85
C GLU A 978 17.35 -17.16 -85.56
N ASN A 979 16.09 -17.61 -85.66
CA ASN A 979 15.26 -17.83 -84.48
C ASN A 979 15.93 -18.80 -83.49
N GLU A 980 16.54 -19.89 -83.99
CA GLU A 980 17.27 -20.86 -83.17
C GLU A 980 18.51 -20.24 -82.52
N LEU A 981 19.27 -19.46 -83.28
CA LEU A 981 20.47 -18.76 -82.81
C LEU A 981 20.16 -17.76 -81.68
N SER A 982 19.10 -16.96 -81.82
CA SER A 982 18.69 -15.99 -80.80
C SER A 982 18.33 -16.65 -79.47
N HIS A 983 17.62 -17.79 -79.52
CA HIS A 983 17.30 -18.57 -78.32
C HIS A 983 18.54 -19.22 -77.70
N LYS A 984 19.47 -19.72 -78.54
CA LYS A 984 20.75 -20.29 -78.08
C LYS A 984 21.58 -19.26 -77.29
N VAL A 985 21.64 -18.01 -77.76
CA VAL A 985 22.37 -16.93 -77.08
C VAL A 985 21.79 -16.61 -75.69
N ILE A 986 20.46 -16.56 -75.56
CA ILE A 986 19.82 -16.32 -74.26
C ILE A 986 20.06 -17.49 -73.30
N ASN A 987 19.96 -18.73 -73.78
CA ASN A 987 20.22 -19.90 -72.93
C ASN A 987 21.66 -19.91 -72.40
N LEU A 988 22.65 -19.52 -73.23
CA LEU A 988 24.03 -19.35 -72.80
C LEU A 988 24.20 -18.31 -71.68
N LEU A 989 23.37 -17.25 -71.68
CA LEU A 989 23.37 -16.24 -70.61
C LEU A 989 22.72 -16.78 -69.33
N ILE A 990 21.62 -17.54 -69.46
CA ILE A 990 20.91 -18.19 -68.33
C ILE A 990 21.82 -19.17 -67.58
N ASP A 991 22.57 -20.00 -68.31
CA ASP A 991 23.42 -21.06 -67.75
C ASP A 991 24.59 -20.53 -66.90
N ASN A 992 24.93 -19.23 -66.99
CA ASN A 992 26.02 -18.64 -66.21
C ASN A 992 25.73 -18.59 -64.70
N GLY A 993 24.46 -18.46 -64.29
CA GLY A 993 24.05 -18.57 -62.88
C GLY A 993 24.52 -17.44 -61.93
N THR A 994 25.33 -16.49 -62.38
CA THR A 994 25.83 -15.34 -61.60
C THR A 994 25.41 -14.00 -62.19
N ILE A 995 25.56 -12.91 -61.44
CA ILE A 995 25.42 -11.55 -62.00
C ILE A 995 26.46 -11.39 -63.12
N ILE A 996 26.01 -10.99 -64.30
CA ILE A 996 26.86 -10.87 -65.49
C ILE A 996 27.36 -9.44 -65.61
N ASP A 997 28.67 -9.29 -65.75
CA ASP A 997 29.29 -7.98 -66.01
C ASP A 997 29.19 -7.57 -67.48
N LYS A 998 29.48 -6.29 -67.72
CA LYS A 998 29.47 -5.69 -69.06
C LYS A 998 30.37 -6.43 -70.07
N ASN A 999 31.59 -6.80 -69.67
CA ASN A 999 32.56 -7.40 -70.59
C ASN A 999 32.05 -8.73 -71.14
N LYS A 1000 31.40 -9.53 -70.30
CA LYS A 1000 30.86 -10.83 -70.69
C LYS A 1000 29.66 -10.68 -71.63
N TYR A 1001 28.78 -9.69 -71.43
CA TYR A 1001 27.73 -9.36 -72.40
C TYR A 1001 28.30 -8.95 -73.75
N ASP A 1002 29.29 -8.06 -73.77
CA ASP A 1002 29.86 -7.51 -74.99
C ASP A 1002 30.54 -8.61 -75.86
N ILE A 1003 31.20 -9.59 -75.23
CA ILE A 1003 31.80 -10.75 -75.93
C ILE A 1003 30.72 -11.61 -76.61
N ILE A 1004 29.63 -11.90 -75.90
CA ILE A 1004 28.56 -12.79 -76.40
C ILE A 1004 27.81 -12.09 -77.55
N PHE A 1005 27.47 -10.82 -77.39
CA PHE A 1005 26.75 -10.06 -78.41
C PHE A 1005 27.59 -9.76 -79.66
N SER A 1006 28.92 -9.61 -79.53
CA SER A 1006 29.80 -9.50 -80.70
C SER A 1006 29.75 -10.75 -81.59
N LYS A 1007 29.77 -11.95 -80.99
CA LYS A 1007 29.62 -13.22 -81.72
C LYS A 1007 28.23 -13.38 -82.33
N PHE A 1008 27.21 -12.94 -81.60
CA PHE A 1008 25.83 -12.99 -82.07
C PHE A 1008 25.61 -12.13 -83.30
N VAL A 1009 26.05 -10.86 -83.27
CA VAL A 1009 25.98 -9.95 -84.41
C VAL A 1009 26.64 -10.55 -85.64
N MET A 1010 27.89 -11.04 -85.52
CA MET A 1010 28.63 -11.62 -86.66
C MET A 1010 27.92 -12.84 -87.27
N SER A 1011 27.27 -13.65 -86.44
CA SER A 1011 26.48 -14.79 -86.91
C SER A 1011 25.22 -14.36 -87.66
N LEU A 1012 24.53 -13.31 -87.21
CA LEU A 1012 23.39 -12.71 -87.91
C LEU A 1012 23.81 -12.07 -89.25
N SER A 1013 24.98 -11.43 -89.31
CA SER A 1013 25.52 -10.85 -90.55
C SER A 1013 25.64 -11.90 -91.66
N LYS A 1014 26.13 -13.10 -91.32
CA LYS A 1014 26.26 -14.21 -92.27
C LYS A 1014 24.91 -14.65 -92.83
N ILE A 1015 23.87 -14.68 -92.00
CA ILE A 1015 22.49 -15.02 -92.40
C ILE A 1015 21.95 -13.98 -93.39
N VAL A 1016 22.05 -12.70 -93.06
CA VAL A 1016 21.58 -11.59 -93.90
C VAL A 1016 22.33 -11.56 -95.22
N TYR A 1017 23.65 -11.71 -95.19
CA TYR A 1017 24.46 -11.73 -96.40
C TYR A 1017 24.03 -12.86 -97.34
N CYS A 1018 23.84 -14.08 -96.82
CA CYS A 1018 23.33 -15.20 -97.61
C CYS A 1018 21.97 -14.89 -98.25
N ASN A 1019 21.07 -14.23 -97.53
CA ASN A 1019 19.78 -13.79 -98.05
C ASN A 1019 19.92 -12.77 -99.20
N THR A 1020 20.81 -11.79 -99.06
CA THR A 1020 21.10 -10.81 -100.12
C THR A 1020 21.66 -11.50 -101.36
N THR A 1021 22.59 -12.44 -101.21
CA THR A 1021 23.22 -13.12 -102.35
C THR A 1021 22.25 -14.01 -103.12
N ILE A 1022 21.35 -14.75 -102.46
CA ILE A 1022 20.35 -15.57 -103.18
C ILE A 1022 19.43 -14.73 -104.05
N ILE A 1023 19.03 -13.54 -103.57
CA ILE A 1023 18.10 -12.67 -104.27
C ILE A 1023 18.80 -12.02 -105.48
N LEU A 1024 20.02 -11.51 -105.31
CA LEU A 1024 20.76 -10.85 -106.38
C LEU A 1024 21.21 -11.80 -107.50
N ASN A 1025 21.49 -13.07 -107.17
CA ASN A 1025 21.85 -14.07 -108.18
C ASN A 1025 20.82 -14.24 -109.28
N SER A 1026 19.55 -13.97 -108.98
CA SER A 1026 18.47 -14.14 -109.95
C SER A 1026 18.45 -13.10 -111.09
N PHE A 1027 19.29 -12.04 -111.11
CA PHE A 1027 19.24 -10.90 -112.05
C PHE A 1027 20.40 -10.82 -113.10
N GLU A 1028 20.90 -11.95 -113.65
CA GLU A 1028 22.12 -12.01 -114.49
C GLU A 1028 22.01 -11.36 -115.90
N SER A 1029 23.07 -10.68 -116.39
CA SER A 1029 23.24 -10.28 -117.80
C SER A 1029 24.54 -10.85 -118.42
N ASN A 1030 24.40 -11.65 -119.49
CA ASN A 1030 25.56 -12.22 -120.20
C ASN A 1030 26.07 -11.27 -121.31
N LYS A 1031 27.35 -10.88 -121.26
CA LYS A 1031 28.08 -10.28 -122.38
C LYS A 1031 29.15 -11.25 -122.87
N ILE A 1032 28.85 -12.03 -123.92
CA ILE A 1032 29.86 -12.83 -124.65
C ILE A 1032 30.46 -11.92 -125.72
N ALA A 1033 31.71 -11.48 -125.56
CA ALA A 1033 32.39 -10.64 -126.55
C ALA A 1033 32.68 -11.45 -127.82
N LYS A 1034 32.26 -10.93 -128.99
CA LYS A 1034 32.23 -11.65 -130.27
C LYS A 1034 33.59 -11.77 -130.97
N ASP A 1035 34.62 -11.01 -130.58
CA ASP A 1035 35.79 -10.77 -131.45
C ASP A 1035 37.16 -10.94 -130.79
N ASN A 1036 37.44 -12.08 -130.14
CA ASN A 1036 38.83 -12.53 -129.90
C ASN A 1036 38.83 -14.04 -129.61
N TYR A 1037 38.73 -14.85 -130.67
CA TYR A 1037 38.93 -16.30 -130.59
C TYR A 1037 40.29 -16.65 -131.20
N GLU A 1038 41.27 -17.03 -130.38
CA GLU A 1038 42.48 -17.68 -130.88
C GLU A 1038 42.22 -19.18 -131.03
N VAL A 1039 42.52 -19.72 -132.21
CA VAL A 1039 42.63 -21.15 -132.48
C VAL A 1039 43.95 -21.38 -133.20
N GLY A 1040 44.90 -22.07 -132.57
CA GLY A 1040 46.10 -22.59 -133.19
C GLY A 1040 45.83 -23.95 -133.86
N ILE A 1041 46.43 -24.19 -135.03
CA ILE A 1041 46.28 -25.45 -135.78
C ILE A 1041 47.45 -26.36 -135.43
N ASN A 1042 47.16 -27.53 -134.85
CA ASN A 1042 48.08 -28.67 -134.82
C ASN A 1042 47.28 -29.90 -135.27
N GLN A 1043 47.87 -30.78 -136.08
CA GLN A 1043 47.19 -31.70 -137.03
C GLN A 1043 46.12 -32.68 -136.47
N GLU A 1044 45.76 -32.64 -135.18
CA GLU A 1044 44.76 -33.53 -134.61
C GLU A 1044 43.65 -32.90 -133.71
N ASN A 1045 43.64 -31.62 -133.28
CA ASN A 1045 42.50 -31.00 -132.54
C ASN A 1045 42.54 -29.45 -132.41
N ILE A 1046 41.37 -28.78 -132.23
CA ILE A 1046 41.19 -27.31 -132.03
C ILE A 1046 40.41 -27.01 -130.71
N TYR A 1047 40.87 -26.08 -129.85
CA TYR A 1047 40.22 -25.64 -128.59
C TYR A 1047 39.96 -24.10 -128.55
N LYS A 1048 38.98 -23.58 -127.78
CA LYS A 1048 38.59 -22.14 -127.64
C LYS A 1048 38.29 -21.70 -126.17
N LEU A 1049 38.54 -20.46 -125.73
CA LEU A 1049 38.26 -19.91 -124.36
C LEU A 1049 37.17 -18.79 -124.34
N GLY A 1050 36.41 -18.62 -123.23
CA GLY A 1050 35.34 -17.59 -123.01
C GLY A 1050 35.34 -16.91 -121.61
N ILE A 1051 34.52 -15.86 -121.37
CA ILE A 1051 34.44 -15.06 -120.10
C ILE A 1051 32.97 -14.87 -119.66
N LEU A 1052 32.65 -15.03 -118.35
CA LEU A 1052 31.34 -14.80 -117.72
C LEU A 1052 31.41 -13.66 -116.68
N LYS A 1053 30.40 -12.79 -116.67
CA LYS A 1053 30.21 -11.72 -115.68
C LYS A 1053 28.83 -11.90 -115.02
N ARG A 1054 28.74 -11.78 -113.69
CA ARG A 1054 27.51 -11.92 -112.86
C ARG A 1054 27.43 -10.73 -111.92
N ALA A 1055 26.23 -10.23 -111.58
CA ALA A 1055 26.02 -9.15 -110.58
C ALA A 1055 26.94 -9.35 -109.35
N GLY A 1056 27.99 -8.52 -109.21
CA GLY A 1056 29.02 -8.66 -108.17
C GLY A 1056 30.31 -9.44 -108.51
N TRP A 1057 30.54 -9.98 -109.73
CA TRP A 1057 31.73 -10.81 -110.09
C TRP A 1057 32.18 -10.75 -111.59
N THR A 1058 33.37 -11.26 -111.96
CA THR A 1058 33.81 -11.57 -113.36
C THR A 1058 34.86 -12.71 -113.44
N ARG A 1059 34.76 -13.71 -114.35
CA ARG A 1059 35.77 -14.83 -114.53
C ARG A 1059 35.89 -15.42 -115.97
N LYS A 1060 37.04 -16.01 -116.36
CA LYS A 1060 37.34 -16.69 -117.68
C LYS A 1060 37.34 -18.24 -117.62
N PHE A 1061 37.01 -18.98 -118.69
CA PHE A 1061 36.98 -20.48 -118.81
C PHE A 1061 37.26 -21.04 -120.23
N ALA A 1062 37.60 -22.34 -120.38
CA ALA A 1062 38.03 -23.03 -121.62
C ALA A 1062 36.98 -24.01 -122.22
N LEU A 1063 36.98 -24.25 -123.54
CA LEU A 1063 36.08 -25.13 -124.33
C LEU A 1063 36.85 -25.95 -125.42
N SER A 1064 36.41 -27.18 -125.73
CA SER A 1064 37.01 -28.10 -126.74
C SER A 1064 36.07 -28.49 -127.91
N ALA A 1065 36.57 -28.78 -129.12
CA ALA A 1065 35.78 -29.27 -130.28
C ALA A 1065 36.51 -30.34 -131.16
N ASN A 1066 35.78 -31.26 -131.82
CA ASN A 1066 36.31 -32.48 -132.50
C ASN A 1066 36.08 -32.48 -134.06
N HIS A 1067 36.93 -33.18 -134.85
CA HIS A 1067 37.44 -32.75 -136.19
C HIS A 1067 36.83 -33.36 -137.52
N ILE A 1068 35.62 -33.95 -137.59
CA ILE A 1068 35.22 -34.81 -138.76
C ILE A 1068 34.30 -34.19 -139.85
N TRP A 1069 33.54 -33.11 -139.63
CA TRP A 1069 32.52 -32.67 -140.62
C TRP A 1069 32.93 -31.54 -141.59
N ILE A 1070 34.21 -31.17 -141.63
CA ILE A 1070 34.71 -29.99 -142.37
C ILE A 1070 35.07 -30.26 -143.85
N ILE A 1071 35.01 -31.51 -144.37
CA ILE A 1071 35.62 -31.83 -145.69
C ILE A 1071 34.66 -31.97 -146.91
N ASN A 1072 33.32 -32.02 -146.78
CA ASN A 1072 32.44 -32.46 -147.90
C ASN A 1072 31.40 -31.46 -148.46
N SER A 1073 31.66 -30.14 -148.47
CA SER A 1073 30.79 -29.20 -149.21
C SER A 1073 31.58 -28.08 -149.89
N GLN A 1074 32.20 -28.40 -151.03
CA GLN A 1074 32.58 -27.45 -152.07
C GLN A 1074 32.27 -28.07 -153.44
N PHE A 1075 31.40 -27.45 -154.24
CA PHE A 1075 31.60 -27.06 -155.66
C PHE A 1075 30.31 -26.51 -156.31
N ASN A 1076 30.51 -25.56 -157.23
CA ASN A 1076 29.57 -24.63 -157.89
C ASN A 1076 28.75 -25.21 -159.06
N GLU A 1077 27.65 -24.56 -159.47
CA GLU A 1077 27.37 -24.21 -160.89
C GLU A 1077 26.19 -23.22 -161.07
N ILE A 1078 26.47 -22.00 -161.56
CA ILE A 1078 25.46 -20.98 -161.91
C ILE A 1078 24.88 -21.29 -163.31
N ARG A 1079 23.54 -21.21 -163.47
CA ARG A 1079 22.86 -21.15 -164.79
C ARG A 1079 21.95 -19.90 -164.90
N GLU A 1080 21.73 -19.48 -166.14
CA GLU A 1080 21.30 -18.15 -166.64
C GLU A 1080 19.87 -17.67 -166.27
N ASP A 1081 19.20 -18.30 -165.32
CA ASP A 1081 17.87 -17.93 -164.80
C ASP A 1081 17.79 -17.99 -163.26
N GLY A 1082 18.91 -17.71 -162.59
CA GLY A 1082 18.94 -17.21 -161.20
C GLY A 1082 18.52 -18.17 -160.08
N TYR A 1083 18.16 -19.42 -160.38
CA TYR A 1083 17.78 -20.43 -159.38
C TYR A 1083 18.61 -21.71 -159.52
N LEU A 1084 19.27 -22.10 -158.42
CA LEU A 1084 20.09 -23.32 -158.32
C LEU A 1084 19.39 -24.30 -157.37
N TRP A 1085 18.86 -25.39 -157.94
CA TRP A 1085 18.38 -26.58 -157.23
C TRP A 1085 19.40 -27.70 -157.39
N GLN A 1086 19.86 -28.32 -156.29
CA GLN A 1086 20.53 -29.63 -156.32
C GLN A 1086 19.67 -30.68 -155.62
N ARG A 1087 19.28 -31.70 -156.39
CA ARG A 1087 18.74 -33.00 -155.96
C ARG A 1087 19.88 -34.01 -155.91
N THR A 1088 20.01 -34.73 -154.81
CA THR A 1088 20.70 -36.03 -154.76
C THR A 1088 19.65 -37.14 -154.93
N ARG A 1089 19.87 -38.07 -155.87
CA ARG A 1089 18.94 -39.12 -156.31
C ARG A 1089 19.60 -40.49 -156.09
N LEU A 1090 19.06 -41.33 -155.22
CA LEU A 1090 19.28 -42.79 -155.15
C LEU A 1090 17.94 -43.42 -154.70
N LEU A 1091 17.02 -43.72 -155.62
CA LEU A 1091 16.78 -45.02 -156.30
C LEU A 1091 16.26 -46.13 -155.36
N GLY A 1092 14.94 -46.43 -155.45
CA GLY A 1092 14.37 -47.72 -155.04
C GLY A 1092 12.94 -47.69 -154.48
N GLY A 1093 11.95 -47.97 -155.33
CA GLY A 1093 10.77 -48.81 -155.04
C GLY A 1093 9.77 -48.38 -153.96
N TRP A 1094 8.62 -47.88 -154.40
CA TRP A 1094 7.37 -47.89 -153.64
C TRP A 1094 6.84 -49.32 -153.46
N GLU A 1095 6.52 -49.71 -152.23
CA GLU A 1095 5.31 -50.48 -151.95
C GLU A 1095 4.88 -50.25 -150.49
N ARG A 1096 3.58 -49.99 -150.32
CA ARG A 1096 2.95 -49.68 -149.04
C ARG A 1096 2.98 -50.91 -148.15
N ASN A 1097 3.68 -50.85 -147.02
CA ASN A 1097 3.14 -51.26 -145.73
C ASN A 1097 3.87 -50.53 -144.59
N ASN A 1098 3.04 -49.93 -143.74
CA ASN A 1098 3.33 -49.20 -142.50
C ASN A 1098 4.73 -49.35 -141.89
N SER A 1099 5.56 -48.30 -141.99
CA SER A 1099 6.39 -47.73 -140.90
C SER A 1099 7.46 -46.81 -141.47
N PHE A 1100 7.16 -45.51 -141.63
CA PHE A 1100 8.18 -44.47 -141.80
C PHE A 1100 8.64 -44.02 -140.41
N HIS A 1101 9.85 -44.40 -140.01
CA HIS A 1101 10.60 -43.82 -138.88
C HIS A 1101 11.85 -43.15 -139.46
N GLU A 1102 11.80 -41.82 -139.60
CA GLU A 1102 12.86 -40.99 -140.19
C GLU A 1102 13.91 -40.57 -139.15
N TYR A 1103 15.15 -41.01 -139.40
CA TYR A 1103 16.46 -40.32 -139.38
C TYR A 1103 16.85 -39.27 -138.31
N GLU A 1104 18.09 -39.47 -137.83
CA GLU A 1104 18.83 -38.93 -136.68
C GLU A 1104 19.29 -37.45 -136.75
N ALA A 1105 19.52 -36.84 -135.57
CA ALA A 1105 20.31 -35.61 -135.40
C ALA A 1105 21.48 -35.85 -134.41
N PHE A 1106 22.70 -35.92 -134.92
CA PHE A 1106 23.94 -36.03 -134.14
C PHE A 1106 24.26 -34.70 -133.43
N GLY A 1107 24.22 -34.69 -132.09
CA GLY A 1107 24.56 -33.55 -131.24
C GLY A 1107 25.93 -33.66 -130.60
N PHE A 1108 26.71 -32.57 -130.60
CA PHE A 1108 27.91 -32.44 -129.77
C PHE A 1108 27.51 -32.37 -128.28
N ARG A 1109 27.97 -33.33 -127.46
CA ARG A 1109 27.72 -33.41 -126.01
C ARG A 1109 29.01 -33.09 -125.23
N ASN A 1110 29.02 -32.04 -124.40
CA ASN A 1110 30.01 -31.80 -123.36
C ASN A 1110 29.34 -31.12 -122.16
N GLY A 1111 29.50 -31.66 -120.94
CA GLY A 1111 29.08 -31.06 -119.66
C GLY A 1111 30.24 -31.08 -118.66
N SER A 1112 30.32 -30.08 -117.78
CA SER A 1112 31.35 -29.97 -116.73
C SER A 1112 30.78 -29.38 -115.43
N GLU A 1113 31.06 -30.02 -114.29
CA GLU A 1113 30.75 -29.53 -112.93
C GLU A 1113 31.93 -28.72 -112.34
N HIS A 1114 31.65 -27.63 -111.61
CA HIS A 1114 32.68 -26.82 -110.94
C HIS A 1114 32.29 -26.47 -109.49
N ASN A 1115 33.20 -26.75 -108.54
CA ASN A 1115 33.10 -26.29 -107.15
C ASN A 1115 33.79 -24.93 -107.00
N HIS A 1116 33.16 -24.00 -106.28
CA HIS A 1116 33.70 -22.67 -106.04
C HIS A 1116 33.66 -22.33 -104.54
N SER A 1117 34.82 -22.28 -103.88
CA SER A 1117 34.94 -21.64 -102.57
C SER A 1117 35.20 -20.15 -102.77
N LEU A 1118 34.36 -19.29 -102.22
CA LEU A 1118 34.57 -17.84 -102.24
C LEU A 1118 34.88 -17.34 -100.83
N LEU A 1119 35.88 -16.46 -100.73
CA LEU A 1119 35.94 -15.41 -99.71
C LEU A 1119 35.51 -14.13 -100.44
N ASP A 1120 34.55 -13.41 -99.90
CA ASP A 1120 34.15 -12.10 -100.42
C ASP A 1120 34.99 -10.95 -99.80
N ASP A 1121 34.70 -9.71 -100.18
CA ASP A 1121 35.38 -8.50 -99.66
C ASP A 1121 35.20 -8.29 -98.15
N LEU A 1122 34.34 -9.08 -97.49
CA LEU A 1122 34.12 -9.09 -96.04
C LEU A 1122 34.79 -10.27 -95.34
N GLY A 1123 35.53 -11.10 -96.08
CA GLY A 1123 36.23 -12.27 -95.54
C GLY A 1123 35.27 -13.40 -95.16
N PHE A 1124 34.03 -13.41 -95.65
CA PHE A 1124 33.08 -14.47 -95.34
C PHE A 1124 33.30 -15.68 -96.26
N PRO A 1125 33.58 -16.88 -95.72
CA PRO A 1125 33.66 -18.08 -96.51
C PRO A 1125 32.24 -18.55 -96.87
N ILE A 1126 31.88 -18.45 -98.15
CA ILE A 1126 30.63 -19.05 -98.67
C ILE A 1126 31.00 -20.00 -99.80
N ILE A 1127 30.59 -21.26 -99.67
CA ILE A 1127 30.84 -22.28 -100.68
C ILE A 1127 29.66 -22.34 -101.65
N TRP A 1128 29.97 -22.09 -102.93
CA TRP A 1128 29.04 -22.12 -104.06
C TRP A 1128 29.35 -23.31 -104.98
N LYS A 1129 28.32 -24.00 -105.46
CA LYS A 1129 28.45 -25.11 -106.42
C LYS A 1129 27.50 -24.88 -107.58
N THR A 1130 27.98 -24.95 -108.83
CA THR A 1130 27.18 -24.78 -110.06
C THR A 1130 27.41 -25.93 -111.03
N ALA A 1131 26.35 -26.40 -111.70
CA ALA A 1131 26.43 -27.38 -112.80
C ALA A 1131 25.76 -26.81 -114.05
N HIS A 1132 26.34 -27.03 -115.25
CA HIS A 1132 25.88 -26.44 -116.53
C HIS A 1132 25.66 -27.49 -117.63
N THR A 1133 24.67 -27.26 -118.50
CA THR A 1133 24.43 -28.08 -119.73
C THR A 1133 24.27 -27.19 -120.97
N PHE A 1134 24.96 -27.53 -122.07
CA PHE A 1134 24.92 -26.80 -123.35
C PHE A 1134 24.17 -27.60 -124.44
N SER A 1135 23.27 -26.97 -125.22
CA SER A 1135 22.68 -27.57 -126.44
C SER A 1135 22.68 -26.60 -127.62
N ASN A 1136 23.22 -27.02 -128.78
CA ASN A 1136 23.15 -26.29 -130.06
C ASN A 1136 21.95 -26.80 -130.88
N ILE A 1137 21.14 -25.91 -131.45
CA ILE A 1137 20.12 -26.25 -132.46
C ILE A 1137 20.50 -25.58 -133.79
N TYR A 1138 20.56 -26.37 -134.87
CA TYR A 1138 20.99 -25.96 -136.22
C TYR A 1138 20.08 -24.86 -136.82
N ASN A 1139 20.49 -23.59 -136.74
CA ASN A 1139 20.19 -22.57 -137.74
C ASN A 1139 21.20 -21.42 -137.66
N ARG A 1140 21.81 -21.07 -138.79
CA ARG A 1140 23.02 -20.22 -138.91
C ARG A 1140 22.85 -18.73 -138.57
N THR A 1141 21.77 -18.32 -137.90
CA THR A 1141 21.52 -16.89 -137.60
C THR A 1141 20.86 -16.60 -136.24
N ASP A 1142 20.57 -17.60 -135.41
CA ASP A 1142 20.00 -17.37 -134.07
C ASP A 1142 21.04 -17.60 -132.95
N PRO A 1143 21.14 -16.72 -131.94
CA PRO A 1143 22.00 -16.94 -130.77
C PRO A 1143 21.43 -18.05 -129.86
N ASN A 1144 22.25 -19.05 -129.55
CA ASN A 1144 21.94 -20.20 -128.69
C ASN A 1144 21.49 -19.79 -127.27
N ILE A 1145 20.45 -20.45 -126.74
CA ILE A 1145 19.93 -20.27 -125.37
C ILE A 1145 20.31 -21.50 -124.53
N TYR A 1146 20.95 -21.29 -123.36
CA TYR A 1146 21.46 -22.33 -122.45
C TYR A 1146 20.84 -22.16 -121.04
N ALA A 1147 20.32 -23.19 -120.36
CA ALA A 1147 20.02 -23.10 -118.92
C ALA A 1147 19.76 -24.45 -118.21
N LEU A 1148 20.53 -24.72 -117.14
CA LEU A 1148 20.09 -25.31 -115.85
C LEU A 1148 21.13 -24.90 -114.79
N PHE A 1149 20.73 -24.38 -113.63
CA PHE A 1149 21.65 -24.02 -112.53
C PHE A 1149 21.11 -24.48 -111.17
N ILE A 1150 21.81 -25.44 -110.57
CA ILE A 1150 21.62 -25.85 -109.17
C ILE A 1150 22.67 -25.11 -108.35
N ASN A 1151 22.25 -24.38 -107.31
CA ASN A 1151 23.12 -23.58 -106.44
C ASN A 1151 23.13 -24.14 -104.99
N LYS A 1152 24.25 -24.05 -104.27
CA LYS A 1152 24.40 -24.39 -102.83
C LYS A 1152 24.90 -23.17 -102.07
N ILE A 1153 24.41 -22.96 -100.85
CA ILE A 1153 24.92 -22.00 -99.86
C ILE A 1153 25.29 -22.75 -98.58
N GLU A 1154 26.44 -22.41 -98.01
CA GLU A 1154 26.97 -23.03 -96.79
C GLU A 1154 27.85 -22.05 -96.00
N PHE A 1155 27.68 -21.97 -94.66
CA PHE A 1155 28.52 -21.19 -93.74
C PHE A 1155 28.52 -21.75 -92.30
N ASN A 1156 29.55 -21.47 -91.51
CA ASN A 1156 29.59 -21.72 -90.06
C ASN A 1156 29.34 -20.43 -89.26
N ASP A 1157 28.54 -20.49 -88.20
CA ASP A 1157 28.34 -19.37 -87.26
C ASP A 1157 29.44 -19.25 -86.20
N GLU A 1158 29.45 -18.17 -85.41
CA GLU A 1158 30.46 -17.91 -84.35
C GLU A 1158 30.28 -18.78 -83.10
N PHE A 1159 29.26 -19.63 -83.08
CA PHE A 1159 28.98 -20.61 -82.05
C PHE A 1159 29.19 -22.05 -82.58
N ASN A 1160 29.95 -22.19 -83.68
CA ASN A 1160 30.36 -23.43 -84.34
C ASN A 1160 29.21 -24.31 -84.86
N THR A 1161 28.12 -23.69 -85.33
CA THR A 1161 27.00 -24.38 -85.97
C THR A 1161 27.04 -24.19 -87.49
N LEU A 1162 26.84 -25.26 -88.26
CA LEU A 1162 26.88 -25.26 -89.73
C LEU A 1162 25.48 -25.04 -90.33
N PHE A 1163 25.32 -24.04 -91.19
CA PHE A 1163 24.17 -23.88 -92.07
C PHE A 1163 24.52 -24.34 -93.49
N SER A 1164 23.66 -25.15 -94.13
CA SER A 1164 23.88 -25.64 -95.50
C SER A 1164 22.55 -25.89 -96.22
N VAL A 1165 22.40 -25.37 -97.44
CA VAL A 1165 21.19 -25.54 -98.25
C VAL A 1165 21.50 -25.52 -99.75
N LYS A 1166 20.93 -26.48 -100.48
CA LYS A 1166 20.94 -26.52 -101.95
C LYS A 1166 19.59 -26.02 -102.47
N TYR A 1167 19.57 -25.23 -103.54
CA TYR A 1167 18.36 -24.66 -104.12
C TYR A 1167 18.42 -24.54 -105.66
N LEU A 1168 17.24 -24.51 -106.28
CA LEU A 1168 17.05 -24.35 -107.72
C LEU A 1168 16.79 -22.88 -108.07
N ASP A 1169 17.57 -22.33 -109.00
CA ASP A 1169 17.43 -20.97 -109.51
C ASP A 1169 16.91 -21.00 -110.97
N TRP A 1170 15.60 -21.28 -111.12
CA TRP A 1170 15.06 -21.83 -112.38
C TRP A 1170 14.21 -20.87 -113.24
N LEU A 1171 14.21 -19.54 -113.04
CA LEU A 1171 13.15 -18.71 -113.69
C LEU A 1171 13.57 -17.57 -114.64
N GLU A 1172 14.81 -17.07 -114.67
CA GLU A 1172 15.06 -15.80 -115.37
C GLU A 1172 15.83 -15.85 -116.70
N PHE A 1173 16.61 -16.90 -116.99
CA PHE A 1173 17.36 -16.95 -118.26
C PHE A 1173 16.42 -16.92 -119.48
N ASN A 1174 15.25 -17.58 -119.40
CA ASN A 1174 14.29 -17.59 -120.50
C ASN A 1174 13.49 -16.29 -120.64
N LYS A 1175 13.15 -15.56 -119.57
CA LYS A 1175 12.24 -14.40 -119.67
C LYS A 1175 12.95 -13.13 -120.13
N ILE A 1176 14.11 -12.81 -119.58
CA ILE A 1176 14.92 -11.67 -120.08
C ILE A 1176 15.44 -11.97 -121.49
N ALA A 1177 15.80 -13.21 -121.80
CA ALA A 1177 16.21 -13.60 -123.16
C ALA A 1177 15.06 -13.57 -124.17
N GLU A 1178 13.86 -14.05 -123.81
CA GLU A 1178 12.64 -13.94 -124.65
C GLU A 1178 12.23 -12.47 -124.84
N TYR A 1179 12.31 -11.64 -123.79
CA TYR A 1179 12.02 -10.21 -123.91
C TYR A 1179 13.05 -9.49 -124.80
N LYS A 1180 14.35 -9.82 -124.68
CA LYS A 1180 15.40 -9.40 -125.62
C LYS A 1180 15.12 -9.87 -127.06
N LYS A 1181 14.53 -11.06 -127.24
CA LYS A 1181 14.19 -11.62 -128.55
C LYS A 1181 12.98 -10.95 -129.18
N GLU A 1182 11.92 -10.69 -128.40
CA GLU A 1182 10.66 -10.10 -128.87
C GLU A 1182 10.80 -8.60 -129.20
N TYR A 1183 11.63 -7.87 -128.45
CA TYR A 1183 11.80 -6.42 -128.64
C TYR A 1183 13.15 -6.02 -129.25
N GLY A 1184 14.08 -6.98 -129.42
CA GLY A 1184 15.40 -6.78 -130.02
C GLY A 1184 15.58 -7.23 -131.46
N ASN A 1185 14.65 -8.00 -132.03
CA ASN A 1185 14.70 -8.38 -133.44
C ASN A 1185 13.89 -7.40 -134.31
N ARG A 1186 14.54 -6.32 -134.77
CA ARG A 1186 14.26 -5.80 -136.11
C ARG A 1186 15.33 -6.33 -137.06
N PRO A 1187 15.00 -6.74 -138.31
CA PRO A 1187 15.91 -7.51 -139.16
C PRO A 1187 17.22 -6.82 -139.57
N ASP A 1188 17.40 -5.54 -139.24
CA ASP A 1188 18.44 -4.68 -139.81
C ASP A 1188 19.34 -3.95 -138.78
N ARG A 1189 19.24 -4.20 -137.46
CA ARG A 1189 20.18 -3.62 -136.47
C ARG A 1189 20.49 -4.57 -135.30
N SER A 1190 21.76 -4.81 -135.04
CA SER A 1190 22.24 -5.37 -133.76
C SER A 1190 21.81 -4.44 -132.60
N MET A 1191 21.20 -4.98 -131.55
CA MET A 1191 20.95 -4.21 -130.32
C MET A 1191 22.28 -3.69 -129.74
N ASN A 1192 22.46 -2.37 -129.74
CA ASN A 1192 23.54 -1.68 -129.02
C ASN A 1192 23.20 -1.40 -127.54
N GLY A 1193 22.02 -1.80 -127.04
CA GLY A 1193 21.53 -1.49 -125.68
C GLY A 1193 21.28 -2.72 -124.81
N GLY A 1194 22.31 -3.52 -124.52
CA GLY A 1194 22.19 -4.59 -123.53
C GLY A 1194 21.94 -4.05 -122.12
N VAL A 1195 21.27 -4.82 -121.25
CA VAL A 1195 21.15 -4.51 -119.82
C VAL A 1195 22.56 -4.43 -119.21
N GLU A 1196 22.99 -3.25 -118.78
CA GLU A 1196 24.31 -3.05 -118.18
C GLU A 1196 24.43 -3.81 -116.85
N TYR A 1197 25.65 -4.28 -116.61
CA TYR A 1197 26.04 -4.91 -115.35
C TYR A 1197 26.23 -3.84 -114.27
N GLU A 1198 25.61 -4.05 -113.11
CA GLU A 1198 25.72 -3.13 -111.96
C GLU A 1198 26.53 -3.76 -110.82
N GLU A 1199 27.39 -2.96 -110.17
CA GLU A 1199 28.23 -3.40 -109.05
C GLU A 1199 27.43 -3.48 -107.74
N PHE A 1200 27.77 -4.44 -106.87
CA PHE A 1200 27.17 -4.61 -105.54
C PHE A 1200 27.26 -3.34 -104.67
N SER A 1201 28.37 -2.63 -104.77
CA SER A 1201 28.66 -1.34 -104.12
C SER A 1201 27.64 -0.25 -104.45
N LYS A 1202 26.90 -0.37 -105.56
CA LYS A 1202 25.84 0.57 -105.88
C LYS A 1202 24.63 0.37 -104.97
N PHE A 1203 24.25 -0.87 -104.66
CA PHE A 1203 23.06 -1.17 -103.85
C PHE A 1203 23.33 -1.11 -102.35
N TYR A 1204 24.53 -1.49 -101.91
CA TYR A 1204 24.89 -1.53 -100.49
C TYR A 1204 26.13 -0.68 -100.24
N SER A 1205 25.98 0.37 -99.41
CA SER A 1205 27.09 1.24 -99.05
C SER A 1205 28.04 0.58 -98.05
N THR A 1206 29.28 1.05 -97.98
CA THR A 1206 30.25 0.65 -96.94
C THR A 1206 29.70 0.86 -95.53
N ASP A 1207 28.85 1.87 -95.32
CA ASP A 1207 28.19 2.13 -94.04
C ASP A 1207 27.16 1.07 -93.67
N TRP A 1208 26.38 0.57 -94.64
CA TRP A 1208 25.47 -0.55 -94.42
C TRP A 1208 26.26 -1.82 -94.06
N ILE A 1209 27.34 -2.08 -94.81
CA ILE A 1209 28.24 -3.21 -94.58
C ILE A 1209 28.89 -3.16 -93.19
N ASN A 1210 29.46 -2.01 -92.80
CA ASN A 1210 30.08 -1.81 -91.49
C ASN A 1210 29.07 -1.92 -90.34
N ARG A 1211 27.83 -1.46 -90.56
CA ARG A 1211 26.73 -1.59 -89.60
C ARG A 1211 26.32 -3.04 -89.42
N MET A 1212 26.34 -3.86 -90.47
CA MET A 1212 26.02 -5.28 -90.35
C MET A 1212 27.19 -6.08 -89.76
N GLY A 1213 28.45 -5.68 -89.99
CA GLY A 1213 29.63 -6.46 -89.60
C GLY A 1213 30.20 -6.21 -88.19
N SER A 1214 29.63 -5.29 -87.39
CA SER A 1214 30.19 -4.95 -86.07
C SER A 1214 29.12 -4.71 -84.99
N TYR A 1215 29.40 -5.16 -83.77
CA TYR A 1215 28.58 -4.87 -82.59
C TYR A 1215 28.96 -3.51 -81.99
N LYS A 1216 27.95 -2.67 -81.74
CA LYS A 1216 28.10 -1.38 -81.05
C LYS A 1216 27.14 -1.32 -79.86
N PRO A 1217 27.64 -1.30 -78.61
CA PRO A 1217 26.79 -1.16 -77.43
C PRO A 1217 26.03 0.17 -77.45
N VAL A 1218 24.81 0.17 -76.94
CA VAL A 1218 24.02 1.37 -76.64
C VAL A 1218 24.79 2.17 -75.57
N SER A 1219 25.08 3.44 -75.88
CA SER A 1219 25.66 4.36 -74.90
C SER A 1219 24.65 4.61 -73.78
N ASN A 1220 25.13 4.58 -72.53
CA ASN A 1220 24.35 4.82 -71.30
C ASN A 1220 23.34 5.96 -71.42
#